data_AF-A0A6B1IGJ4-F1
#
_entry.id   AF-A0A6B1IGJ4-F1
#
_cell.length_a   1.000
_cell.length_b   1.000
_cell.length_c   1.000
_cell.angle_alpha   90.00
_cell.angle_beta   90.00
_cell.angle_gamma   90.00
#
_symmetry.space_group_name_H-M   'P 1'
#
loop_
_entity.id
_entity.type
_entity.pdbx_description
1 polymer ?
#
loop_
_entity_poly.entity_id
_entity_poly.type
_entity_poly.pdbx_seq_one_letter_code
_entity_poly.pdbx_strand_id
1 'polypeptide(L)'
;MIEYLPLAVAVAACLALALPFVDDRADLFVTRVALSAFGDYVGEDEARRQAQRDRMRAAHVAGTTHRVYASRTLLYAAVLGVAGSVIGVYAAGGLLAALDVGEAAIREALPASVEFVAVVARLADLGLGRLFVLLAVVSATVGSGLALGAYVARWRLLDQRAYARAAEIDATLPRTVAFMYALSRSGMAFPRVMDTLAENEAVYGEAATELSVAVRDMNAFGTDALTALQRISRRTPSEDLADFSENLASVLSTGQSVSAFLNDQYERYQAEAEAKQEQYLELLSTFAEAYVTALVAGPLFFITILVVIGLVLQDTLPLLRVVVYLGVPLATFGFVVYVDSVTQGVGGTETVAASSLDDPDTTSVTGVRHATDEPGDRGGSPRFDGGAATGRDADKRSADRSSADRWAESRERLRVYDRLRWVRRLVASPAETVLASPQTVLLVAVPVAVAGLLVFAFPITLGTPVEMVGQVDGPIVAATAFVLAAYAVAYEFGKRRVRRIESAVPDFLDRLASVNEAGTAVVGSVRRVADSNLEALTEDLRRTRRDIDWGADVSTALRRLERRVRSPMTSRAVALVTNAIRASGDVGPVLRIAADESRATWSLRRERRQVMLTYLIVIYISFLVFLGIIAALSVSFIPAIEAAGVPGTGGSLPDAGTGVPDGPGGIADGIGDIEVDAYEQLFFHAASIQAVCSGLVAGQLGEGSVRDGVKHVVVLLALTLVAFVAIGVV
;
A
#
# COMPACT_ATOMS: atom_id res chain seq x y z
N MET A 1 39.72 -21.03 5.17
CA MET A 1 38.64 -20.62 6.12
C MET A 1 38.94 -19.33 6.87
N ILE A 2 40.17 -19.09 7.34
CA ILE A 2 40.52 -17.87 8.11
C ILE A 2 40.38 -16.58 7.26
N GLU A 3 40.61 -16.68 5.95
CA GLU A 3 40.55 -15.55 5.00
C GLU A 3 39.17 -14.90 4.86
N TYR A 4 38.07 -15.61 5.14
CA TYR A 4 36.69 -15.09 5.05
C TYR A 4 36.12 -14.65 6.40
N LEU A 5 36.88 -14.80 7.50
CA LEU A 5 36.42 -14.42 8.84
C LEU A 5 36.09 -12.91 8.94
N PRO A 6 36.88 -11.98 8.38
CA PRO A 6 36.54 -10.55 8.39
C PRO A 6 35.24 -10.25 7.64
N LEU A 7 35.02 -10.91 6.50
CA LEU A 7 33.78 -10.80 5.72
C LEU A 7 32.58 -11.30 6.53
N ALA A 8 32.70 -12.46 7.18
CA ALA A 8 31.65 -13.02 8.03
C ALA A 8 31.29 -12.09 9.19
N VAL A 9 32.29 -11.45 9.83
CA VAL A 9 32.09 -10.47 10.90
C VAL A 9 31.41 -9.20 10.36
N ALA A 10 31.81 -8.70 9.19
CA ALA A 10 31.18 -7.53 8.56
C ALA A 10 29.70 -7.79 8.21
N VAL A 11 29.41 -8.96 7.63
CA VAL A 11 28.02 -9.38 7.33
C VAL A 11 27.21 -9.56 8.61
N ALA A 12 27.78 -10.18 9.64
CA ALA A 12 27.13 -10.31 10.94
C ALA A 12 26.85 -8.95 11.60
N ALA A 13 27.76 -7.98 11.46
CA ALA A 13 27.55 -6.62 11.95
C ALA A 13 26.41 -5.91 11.20
N CYS A 14 26.32 -6.07 9.87
CA CYS A 14 25.19 -5.57 9.08
C CYS A 14 23.87 -6.22 9.49
N LEU A 15 23.84 -7.55 9.70
CA LEU A 15 22.66 -8.26 10.19
C LEU A 15 22.28 -7.82 11.61
N ALA A 16 23.25 -7.51 12.47
CA ALA A 16 22.99 -7.01 13.82
C ALA A 16 22.30 -5.63 13.81
N LEU A 17 22.51 -4.81 12.78
CA LEU A 17 21.76 -3.55 12.59
C LEU A 17 20.30 -3.77 12.19
N ALA A 18 19.94 -4.97 11.69
CA ALA A 18 18.57 -5.33 11.34
C ALA A 18 17.78 -5.93 12.53
N LEU A 19 18.45 -6.44 13.56
CA LEU A 19 17.81 -7.01 14.76
C LEU A 19 16.86 -6.04 15.51
N PRO A 20 17.13 -4.73 15.62
CA PRO A 20 16.20 -3.78 16.25
C PRO A 20 14.81 -3.71 15.59
N PHE A 21 14.66 -4.18 14.34
CA PHE A 21 13.34 -4.20 13.67
C PHE A 21 12.45 -5.37 14.11
N VAL A 22 13.01 -6.36 14.80
CA VAL A 22 12.31 -7.62 15.15
C VAL A 22 12.20 -7.83 16.66
N ASP A 23 13.13 -7.30 17.47
CA ASP A 23 13.15 -7.48 18.93
C ASP A 23 13.42 -6.17 19.69
N ASP A 24 12.49 -5.80 20.57
CA ASP A 24 12.58 -4.64 21.47
C ASP A 24 13.82 -4.66 22.37
N ARG A 25 14.29 -5.86 22.76
CA ARG A 25 15.50 -5.99 23.58
C ARG A 25 16.76 -5.62 22.81
N ALA A 26 16.81 -6.00 21.53
CA ALA A 26 17.90 -5.62 20.63
C ALA A 26 17.88 -4.11 20.38
N ASP A 27 16.70 -3.51 20.21
CA ASP A 27 16.51 -2.07 20.08
C ASP A 27 17.10 -1.31 21.28
N LEU A 28 16.76 -1.73 22.51
CA LEU A 28 17.31 -1.12 23.73
C LEU A 28 18.83 -1.28 23.85
N PHE A 29 19.38 -2.44 23.49
CA PHE A 29 20.82 -2.69 23.50
C PHE A 29 21.54 -1.76 22.52
N VAL A 30 21.06 -1.66 21.29
CA VAL A 30 21.62 -0.78 20.26
C VAL A 30 21.51 0.70 20.68
N THR A 31 20.41 1.12 21.31
CA THR A 31 20.31 2.48 21.90
C THR A 31 21.40 2.75 22.90
N ARG A 32 21.63 1.81 23.82
CA ARG A 32 22.62 1.98 24.89
C ARG A 32 24.02 2.10 24.30
N VAL A 33 24.37 1.24 23.36
CA VAL A 33 25.66 1.29 22.65
C VAL A 33 25.81 2.62 21.92
N ALA A 34 24.79 3.03 21.14
CA ALA A 34 24.81 4.30 20.41
C ALA A 34 25.00 5.51 21.33
N LEU A 35 24.26 5.59 22.43
CA LEU A 35 24.38 6.69 23.41
C LEU A 35 25.74 6.69 24.10
N SER A 36 26.28 5.52 24.44
CA SER A 36 27.60 5.43 25.07
C SER A 36 28.74 5.83 24.14
N ALA A 37 28.62 5.54 22.84
CA ALA A 37 29.67 5.81 21.86
C ALA A 37 29.61 7.23 21.27
N PHE A 38 28.40 7.73 21.02
CA PHE A 38 28.19 8.99 20.27
C PHE A 38 27.34 10.03 21.01
N GLY A 39 26.82 9.71 22.19
CA GLY A 39 25.87 10.55 22.91
C GLY A 39 26.42 11.93 23.29
N ASP A 40 27.72 12.07 23.48
CA ASP A 40 28.35 13.35 23.86
C ASP A 40 28.69 14.22 22.65
N TYR A 41 28.91 13.61 21.48
CA TYR A 41 29.14 14.32 20.21
C TYR A 41 27.85 14.95 19.63
N VAL A 42 26.70 14.37 19.98
CA VAL A 42 25.38 14.78 19.50
C VAL A 42 24.83 15.90 20.40
N GLY A 43 25.24 17.14 20.16
CA GLY A 43 24.65 18.29 20.85
C GLY A 43 25.47 19.59 20.89
N GLU A 44 26.68 19.60 20.33
CA GLU A 44 27.61 20.75 20.41
C GLU A 44 27.13 21.97 19.58
N ASP A 45 26.44 21.74 18.46
CA ASP A 45 25.95 22.81 17.58
C ASP A 45 24.44 23.05 17.80
N GLU A 46 24.10 24.21 18.37
CA GLU A 46 22.74 24.59 18.71
C GLU A 46 21.85 24.78 17.47
N ALA A 47 22.36 25.38 16.40
CA ALA A 47 21.61 25.64 15.17
C ALA A 47 21.26 24.33 14.46
N ARG A 48 22.25 23.43 14.32
CA ARG A 48 22.05 22.11 13.71
C ARG A 48 21.10 21.25 14.54
N ARG A 49 21.22 21.28 15.87
CA ARG A 49 20.34 20.58 16.80
C ARG A 49 18.90 21.05 16.68
N GLN A 50 18.67 22.35 16.51
CA GLN A 50 17.33 22.91 16.35
C GLN A 50 16.70 22.46 15.03
N ALA A 51 17.39 22.62 13.90
CA ALA A 51 16.90 22.17 12.60
C ALA A 51 16.57 20.66 12.58
N GLN A 52 17.41 19.82 13.20
CA GLN A 52 17.17 18.39 13.29
C GLN A 52 16.01 18.03 14.22
N ARG A 53 15.80 18.78 15.32
CA ARG A 53 14.62 18.63 16.18
C ARG A 53 13.35 18.98 15.42
N ASP A 54 13.37 20.04 14.63
CA ASP A 54 12.22 20.48 13.86
C ASP A 54 11.83 19.44 12.80
N ARG A 55 12.81 18.82 12.11
CA ARG A 55 12.56 17.67 11.22
C ARG A 55 11.96 16.46 11.93
N MET A 56 12.47 16.11 13.11
CA MET A 56 11.91 14.98 13.89
C MET A 56 10.50 15.26 14.40
N ARG A 57 10.22 16.51 14.74
CA ARG A 57 8.89 16.97 15.17
C ARG A 57 7.90 16.91 14.02
N ALA A 58 8.28 17.43 12.86
CA ALA A 58 7.51 17.37 11.62
C ALA A 58 7.16 15.92 11.24
N ALA A 59 8.14 15.01 11.30
CA ALA A 59 7.97 13.58 11.01
C ALA A 59 7.31 12.75 12.13
N HIS A 60 6.85 13.38 13.23
CA HIS A 60 6.25 12.72 14.39
C HIS A 60 6.98 11.47 14.89
N VAL A 61 8.30 11.57 15.09
CA VAL A 61 9.07 10.42 15.62
C VAL A 61 8.73 10.21 17.10
N ALA A 62 7.65 9.48 17.36
CA ALA A 62 7.16 9.19 18.71
C ALA A 62 8.20 8.39 19.51
N GLY A 63 8.34 8.73 20.79
CA GLY A 63 9.13 7.95 21.75
C GLY A 63 10.65 8.05 21.65
N THR A 64 11.22 8.85 20.72
CA THR A 64 12.68 9.04 20.66
C THR A 64 13.09 10.49 20.81
N THR A 65 14.10 10.75 21.64
CA THR A 65 14.69 12.08 21.74
C THR A 65 15.69 12.31 20.61
N HIS A 66 15.92 13.57 20.26
CA HIS A 66 16.93 13.95 19.27
C HIS A 66 18.30 13.30 19.53
N ARG A 67 18.73 13.28 20.80
CA ARG A 67 20.00 12.68 21.20
C ARG A 67 20.06 11.19 20.86
N VAL A 68 18.99 10.44 21.12
CA VAL A 68 18.90 9.00 20.80
C VAL A 68 18.94 8.77 19.30
N TYR A 69 18.13 9.51 18.54
CA TYR A 69 18.03 9.31 17.10
C TYR A 69 19.35 9.62 16.37
N ALA A 70 19.95 10.77 16.66
CA ALA A 70 21.20 11.17 16.03
C ALA A 70 22.39 10.28 16.44
N SER A 71 22.45 9.84 17.71
CA SER A 71 23.48 8.87 18.14
C SER A 71 23.34 7.53 17.42
N ARG A 72 22.10 7.03 17.25
CA ARG A 72 21.84 5.82 16.46
C ARG A 72 22.22 5.98 14.99
N THR A 73 21.94 7.13 14.40
CA THR A 73 22.33 7.43 13.01
C THR A 73 23.85 7.39 12.83
N LEU A 74 24.61 7.94 13.78
CA LEU A 74 26.07 7.87 13.77
C LEU A 74 26.59 6.45 13.97
N LEU A 75 25.98 5.68 14.88
CA LEU A 75 26.32 4.26 15.04
C LEU A 75 26.10 3.47 13.76
N TYR A 76 24.96 3.66 13.08
CA TYR A 76 24.65 2.98 11.84
C TYR A 76 25.61 3.37 10.72
N ALA A 77 25.92 4.67 10.59
CA ALA A 77 26.91 5.15 9.63
C ALA A 77 28.31 4.58 9.92
N ALA A 78 28.73 4.51 11.19
CA ALA A 78 30.03 3.96 11.57
C ALA A 78 30.12 2.46 11.29
N VAL A 79 29.11 1.68 11.70
CA VAL A 79 29.09 0.22 11.46
C VAL A 79 29.03 -0.09 9.97
N LEU A 80 28.18 0.59 9.20
CA LEU A 80 28.12 0.40 7.74
C LEU A 80 29.38 0.90 7.04
N GLY A 81 30.05 1.93 7.55
CA GLY A 81 31.32 2.39 7.02
C GLY A 81 32.44 1.38 7.20
N VAL A 82 32.55 0.79 8.40
CA VAL A 82 33.55 -0.24 8.70
C VAL A 82 33.23 -1.54 7.96
N ALA A 83 32.00 -2.03 8.05
CA ALA A 83 31.57 -3.25 7.35
C ALA A 83 31.67 -3.09 5.83
N GLY A 84 31.27 -1.93 5.31
CA GLY A 84 31.37 -1.56 3.90
C GLY A 84 32.80 -1.50 3.39
N SER A 85 33.74 -0.98 4.21
CA SER A 85 35.18 -1.01 3.88
C SER A 85 35.65 -2.46 3.72
N VAL A 86 35.35 -3.31 4.69
CA VAL A 86 35.74 -4.73 4.67
C VAL A 86 35.14 -5.43 3.45
N ILE A 87 33.83 -5.29 3.20
CA ILE A 87 33.15 -5.88 2.04
C ILE A 87 33.74 -5.34 0.74
N GLY A 88 34.07 -4.05 0.67
CA GLY A 88 34.69 -3.41 -0.49
C GLY A 88 36.03 -4.03 -0.86
N VAL A 89 36.88 -4.39 0.11
CA VAL A 89 38.15 -5.10 -0.14
C VAL A 89 37.90 -6.47 -0.80
N TYR A 90 36.95 -7.26 -0.28
CA TYR A 90 36.63 -8.57 -0.83
C TYR A 90 35.95 -8.50 -2.20
N ALA A 91 35.05 -7.53 -2.39
CA ALA A 91 34.38 -7.30 -3.67
C ALA A 91 35.39 -6.86 -4.75
N ALA A 92 36.30 -5.95 -4.41
CA ALA A 92 37.36 -5.53 -5.32
C ALA A 92 38.34 -6.68 -5.62
N GLY A 93 38.71 -7.48 -4.61
CA GLY A 93 39.53 -8.67 -4.80
C GLY A 93 38.84 -9.73 -5.68
N GLY A 94 37.54 -9.97 -5.47
CA GLY A 94 36.74 -10.88 -6.29
C GLY A 94 36.53 -10.39 -7.72
N LEU A 95 36.34 -9.09 -7.91
CA LEU A 95 36.26 -8.46 -9.23
C LEU A 95 37.59 -8.59 -9.98
N LEU A 96 38.72 -8.35 -9.32
CA LEU A 96 40.04 -8.55 -9.90
C LEU A 96 40.27 -10.02 -10.27
N ALA A 97 39.82 -10.97 -9.45
CA ALA A 97 39.89 -12.40 -9.76
C ALA A 97 38.94 -12.82 -10.91
N ALA A 98 37.77 -12.20 -11.03
CA ALA A 98 36.83 -12.46 -12.12
C ALA A 98 37.27 -11.81 -13.44
N LEU A 99 38.04 -10.72 -13.38
CA LEU A 99 38.67 -10.04 -14.51
C LEU A 99 40.01 -10.66 -14.91
N ASP A 100 40.51 -11.66 -14.16
CA ASP A 100 41.67 -12.49 -14.50
C ASP A 100 41.31 -13.49 -15.62
N VAL A 101 40.73 -12.98 -16.70
CA VAL A 101 40.58 -13.68 -17.97
C VAL A 101 41.85 -13.34 -18.75
N GLY A 102 42.69 -14.35 -18.99
CA GLY A 102 43.96 -14.16 -19.68
C GLY A 102 43.80 -13.36 -20.97
N GLU A 103 44.72 -12.42 -21.21
CA GLU A 103 44.73 -11.49 -22.36
C GLU A 103 44.55 -12.20 -23.72
N ALA A 104 44.98 -13.47 -23.80
CA ALA A 104 44.81 -14.33 -24.97
C ALA A 104 43.35 -14.69 -25.29
N ALA A 105 42.51 -14.98 -24.28
CA ALA A 105 41.12 -15.39 -24.48
C ALA A 105 40.20 -14.21 -24.85
N ILE A 106 40.52 -13.00 -24.38
CA ILE A 106 39.77 -11.77 -24.68
C ILE A 106 40.04 -11.31 -26.12
N ARG A 107 41.28 -11.43 -26.61
CA ARG A 107 41.65 -11.06 -27.99
C ARG A 107 41.05 -12.00 -29.05
N GLU A 108 40.75 -13.25 -28.68
CA GLU A 108 40.20 -14.25 -29.60
C GLU A 108 38.67 -14.14 -29.73
N ALA A 109 37.98 -13.62 -28.71
CA ALA A 109 36.51 -13.56 -28.66
C ALA A 109 35.89 -12.18 -29.02
N LEU A 110 36.67 -11.09 -29.07
CA LEU A 110 36.13 -9.73 -29.27
C LEU A 110 36.56 -9.11 -30.62
N PRO A 111 35.63 -8.51 -31.39
CA PRO A 111 35.95 -7.77 -32.61
C PRO A 111 36.77 -6.50 -32.31
N ALA A 112 37.60 -6.06 -33.27
CA ALA A 112 38.61 -4.99 -33.09
C ALA A 112 38.06 -3.63 -32.60
N SER A 113 36.75 -3.39 -32.69
CA SER A 113 36.09 -2.17 -32.24
C SER A 113 35.94 -2.04 -30.71
N VAL A 114 36.11 -3.13 -29.94
CA VAL A 114 35.98 -3.16 -28.47
C VAL A 114 37.29 -3.43 -27.72
N GLU A 115 38.43 -3.32 -28.40
CA GLU A 115 39.78 -3.54 -27.85
C GLU A 115 40.10 -2.62 -26.64
N PHE A 116 39.43 -1.47 -26.51
CA PHE A 116 39.60 -0.58 -25.35
C PHE A 116 39.24 -1.25 -24.01
N VAL A 117 38.39 -2.29 -24.01
CA VAL A 117 37.99 -3.04 -22.82
C VAL A 117 39.16 -3.90 -22.30
N ALA A 118 40.11 -4.29 -23.17
CA ALA A 118 41.32 -5.02 -22.78
C ALA A 118 42.27 -4.18 -21.89
N VAL A 119 42.10 -2.84 -21.84
CA VAL A 119 42.81 -1.98 -20.88
C VAL A 119 42.44 -2.33 -19.43
N VAL A 120 41.24 -2.87 -19.18
CA VAL A 120 40.80 -3.34 -17.86
C VAL A 120 41.60 -4.57 -17.41
N ALA A 121 42.02 -5.44 -18.34
CA ALA A 121 42.84 -6.61 -18.03
C ALA A 121 44.26 -6.25 -17.53
N ARG A 122 44.75 -5.04 -17.86
CA ARG A 122 46.05 -4.53 -17.35
C ARG A 122 46.01 -4.13 -15.86
N LEU A 123 44.84 -4.11 -15.21
CA LEU A 123 44.77 -3.91 -13.77
C LEU A 123 45.29 -5.12 -12.96
N ALA A 124 45.31 -6.33 -13.55
CA ALA A 124 45.78 -7.54 -12.89
C ALA A 124 47.32 -7.61 -12.75
N ASP A 125 48.06 -6.84 -13.56
CA ASP A 125 49.54 -6.83 -13.61
C ASP A 125 50.18 -5.81 -12.63
N LEU A 126 49.38 -5.26 -11.72
CA LEU A 126 49.82 -4.28 -10.73
C LEU A 126 50.65 -4.96 -9.63
N GLY A 127 51.92 -4.55 -9.47
CA GLY A 127 52.75 -5.02 -8.36
C GLY A 127 52.10 -4.81 -6.99
N LEU A 128 52.41 -5.70 -6.03
CA LEU A 128 51.75 -5.81 -4.70
C LEU A 128 51.49 -4.46 -3.99
N GLY A 129 52.45 -3.52 -4.06
CA GLY A 129 52.30 -2.20 -3.45
C GLY A 129 51.21 -1.33 -4.10
N ARG A 130 51.06 -1.38 -5.43
CA ARG A 130 50.00 -0.63 -6.15
C ARG A 130 48.63 -1.25 -5.93
N LEU A 131 48.56 -2.58 -5.89
CA LEU A 131 47.34 -3.32 -5.58
C LEU A 131 46.84 -3.03 -4.16
N PHE A 132 47.75 -2.97 -3.17
CA PHE A 132 47.39 -2.56 -1.80
C PHE A 132 46.81 -1.15 -1.75
N VAL A 133 47.44 -0.18 -2.41
CA VAL A 133 46.94 1.21 -2.45
C VAL A 133 45.58 1.26 -3.15
N LEU A 134 45.40 0.54 -4.26
CA LEU A 134 44.14 0.47 -4.99
C LEU A 134 43.02 -0.12 -4.11
N LEU A 135 43.25 -1.25 -3.45
CA LEU A 135 42.27 -1.86 -2.54
C LEU A 135 41.97 -0.97 -1.33
N ALA A 136 42.98 -0.30 -0.77
CA ALA A 136 42.78 0.64 0.35
C ALA A 136 41.94 1.84 -0.07
N VAL A 137 42.18 2.40 -1.26
CA VAL A 137 41.40 3.52 -1.81
C VAL A 137 39.97 3.09 -2.12
N VAL A 138 39.77 1.94 -2.78
CA VAL A 138 38.43 1.37 -3.07
C VAL A 138 37.67 1.08 -1.78
N SER A 139 38.32 0.47 -0.79
CA SER A 139 37.74 0.21 0.53
C SER A 139 37.35 1.51 1.25
N ALA A 140 38.26 2.49 1.30
CA ALA A 140 37.99 3.75 1.96
C ALA A 140 36.86 4.53 1.28
N THR A 141 36.79 4.49 -0.05
CA THR A 141 35.71 5.13 -0.82
C THR A 141 34.38 4.42 -0.64
N VAL A 142 34.33 3.08 -0.74
CA VAL A 142 33.10 2.30 -0.51
C VAL A 142 32.61 2.48 0.94
N GLY A 143 33.51 2.37 1.92
CA GLY A 143 33.19 2.56 3.33
C GLY A 143 32.71 3.98 3.65
N SER A 144 33.44 5.01 3.23
CA SER A 144 33.03 6.40 3.45
C SER A 144 31.73 6.73 2.72
N GLY A 145 31.56 6.20 1.50
CA GLY A 145 30.33 6.34 0.71
C GLY A 145 29.12 5.70 1.39
N LEU A 146 29.27 4.49 1.94
CA LEU A 146 28.20 3.82 2.71
C LEU A 146 27.92 4.52 4.03
N ALA A 147 28.94 5.02 4.74
CA ALA A 147 28.74 5.78 5.99
C ALA A 147 27.98 7.08 5.74
N LEU A 148 28.42 7.88 4.76
CA LEU A 148 27.78 9.13 4.39
C LEU A 148 26.40 8.89 3.79
N GLY A 149 26.27 7.86 2.94
CA GLY A 149 25.01 7.41 2.36
C GLY A 149 24.00 7.03 3.44
N ALA A 150 24.39 6.21 4.43
CA ALA A 150 23.53 5.82 5.55
C ALA A 150 23.12 7.02 6.40
N TYR A 151 24.05 7.93 6.70
CA TYR A 151 23.75 9.16 7.43
C TYR A 151 22.73 10.02 6.68
N VAL A 152 23.00 10.32 5.40
CA VAL A 152 22.13 11.16 4.56
C VAL A 152 20.78 10.49 4.32
N ALA A 153 20.76 9.20 4.00
CA ALA A 153 19.53 8.44 3.78
C ALA A 153 18.63 8.46 5.02
N ARG A 154 19.19 8.26 6.21
CA ARG A 154 18.41 8.25 7.46
C ARG A 154 17.77 9.60 7.77
N TRP A 155 18.48 10.72 7.51
CA TRP A 155 17.88 12.04 7.64
C TRP A 155 16.87 12.36 6.53
N ARG A 156 17.14 11.98 5.27
CA ARG A 156 16.19 12.14 4.15
C ARG A 156 14.92 11.32 4.33
N LEU A 157 15.01 10.16 4.97
CA LEU A 157 13.84 9.35 5.34
C LEU A 157 12.92 10.10 6.31
N LEU A 158 13.44 10.96 7.18
CA LEU A 158 12.59 11.83 8.02
C LEU A 158 11.89 12.88 7.19
N ASP A 159 12.60 13.50 6.24
CA ASP A 159 12.01 14.51 5.36
C ASP A 159 10.89 13.87 4.52
N GLN A 160 11.13 12.69 3.92
CA GLN A 160 10.11 11.93 3.19
C GLN A 160 8.90 11.58 4.06
N ARG A 161 9.11 11.16 5.32
CA ARG A 161 8.02 10.92 6.27
C ARG A 161 7.25 12.19 6.63
N ALA A 162 7.94 13.31 6.78
CA ALA A 162 7.31 14.60 7.04
C ALA A 162 6.46 15.04 5.84
N TYR A 163 6.94 14.87 4.61
CA TYR A 163 6.16 15.14 3.39
C TYR A 163 4.94 14.23 3.27
N ALA A 164 5.10 12.92 3.50
CA ALA A 164 3.98 11.98 3.50
C ALA A 164 2.93 12.37 4.56
N ARG A 165 3.37 12.74 5.77
CA ARG A 165 2.50 13.20 6.85
C ARG A 165 1.83 14.53 6.53
N ALA A 166 2.52 15.47 5.89
CA ALA A 166 1.93 16.74 5.43
C ALA A 166 0.75 16.47 4.49
N ALA A 167 0.94 15.58 3.50
CA ALA A 167 -0.14 15.18 2.61
C ALA A 167 -1.31 14.50 3.34
N GLU A 168 -1.05 13.71 4.39
CA GLU A 168 -2.11 13.12 5.23
C GLU A 168 -2.87 14.18 6.05
N ILE A 169 -2.18 15.20 6.54
CA ILE A 169 -2.79 16.36 7.21
C ILE A 169 -3.68 17.11 6.23
N ASP A 170 -3.16 17.50 5.06
CA ASP A 170 -3.90 18.25 4.05
C ASP A 170 -5.14 17.46 3.58
N ALA A 171 -5.00 16.16 3.40
CA ALA A 171 -6.09 15.24 3.03
C ALA A 171 -7.22 15.15 4.07
N THR A 172 -6.92 15.43 5.33
CA THR A 172 -7.88 15.31 6.46
C THR A 172 -8.34 16.68 6.97
N LEU A 173 -7.71 17.77 6.53
CA LEU A 173 -8.00 19.13 6.93
C LEU A 173 -9.43 19.59 6.58
N PRO A 174 -9.96 19.42 5.34
CA PRO A 174 -11.31 19.88 5.00
C PRO A 174 -12.38 19.29 5.93
N ARG A 175 -12.25 18.00 6.28
CA ARG A 175 -13.16 17.27 7.18
C ARG A 175 -13.01 17.72 8.62
N THR A 176 -11.78 17.99 9.05
CA THR A 176 -11.48 18.52 10.38
C THR A 176 -12.09 19.91 10.57
N VAL A 177 -11.97 20.77 9.56
CA VAL A 177 -12.59 22.10 9.54
C VAL A 177 -14.11 22.00 9.51
N ALA A 178 -14.69 21.09 8.71
CA ALA A 178 -16.13 20.83 8.70
C ALA A 178 -16.66 20.44 10.09
N PHE A 179 -15.93 19.59 10.82
CA PHE A 179 -16.26 19.20 12.19
C PHE A 179 -16.20 20.37 13.17
N MET A 180 -15.10 21.12 13.14
CA MET A 180 -14.94 22.32 13.99
C MET A 180 -16.03 23.35 13.69
N TYR A 181 -16.33 23.56 12.41
CA TYR A 181 -17.39 24.45 11.96
C TYR A 181 -18.75 24.02 12.52
N ALA A 182 -19.12 22.75 12.32
CA ALA A 182 -20.38 22.20 12.80
C ALA A 182 -20.54 22.35 14.32
N LEU A 183 -19.52 22.01 15.10
CA LEU A 183 -19.56 22.18 16.56
C LEU A 183 -19.64 23.67 16.95
N SER A 184 -18.86 24.55 16.32
CA SER A 184 -18.89 25.99 16.62
C SER A 184 -20.25 26.61 16.28
N ARG A 185 -20.88 26.19 15.17
CA ARG A 185 -22.20 26.66 14.74
C ARG A 185 -23.30 26.24 15.72
N SER A 186 -23.14 25.10 16.38
CA SER A 186 -24.07 24.64 17.44
C SER A 186 -23.97 25.44 18.75
N GLY A 187 -23.08 26.43 18.83
CA GLY A 187 -22.85 27.26 20.00
C GLY A 187 -21.79 26.71 20.96
N MET A 188 -21.06 25.65 20.58
CA MET A 188 -19.98 25.13 21.41
C MET A 188 -18.82 26.14 21.48
N ALA A 189 -18.35 26.42 22.69
CA ALA A 189 -17.18 27.27 22.91
C ALA A 189 -15.92 26.64 22.29
N PHE A 190 -15.08 27.48 21.66
CA PHE A 190 -13.92 27.02 20.89
C PHE A 190 -12.95 26.08 21.64
N PRO A 191 -12.57 26.31 22.91
CA PRO A 191 -11.73 25.36 23.65
C PRO A 191 -12.35 23.96 23.72
N ARG A 192 -13.68 23.88 23.89
CA ARG A 192 -14.40 22.60 23.92
C ARG A 192 -14.51 21.97 22.53
N VAL A 193 -14.58 22.77 21.47
CA VAL A 193 -14.50 22.27 20.07
C VAL A 193 -13.17 21.58 19.85
N MET A 194 -12.08 22.21 20.29
CA MET A 194 -10.72 21.65 20.20
C MET A 194 -10.58 20.37 21.03
N ASP A 195 -11.06 20.35 22.28
CA ASP A 195 -11.10 19.12 23.11
C ASP A 195 -11.84 17.99 22.40
N THR A 196 -13.02 18.29 21.87
CA THR A 196 -13.88 17.30 21.21
C THR A 196 -13.21 16.75 19.94
N LEU A 197 -12.49 17.59 19.20
CA LEU A 197 -11.70 17.15 18.05
C LEU A 197 -10.57 16.19 18.48
N ALA A 198 -9.83 16.53 19.54
CA ALA A 198 -8.76 15.69 20.06
C ALA A 198 -9.26 14.34 20.60
N GLU A 199 -10.43 14.32 21.27
CA GLU A 199 -11.08 13.09 21.72
C GLU A 199 -11.51 12.17 20.55
N ASN A 200 -11.63 12.71 19.33
CA ASN A 200 -12.06 11.99 18.13
C ASN A 200 -10.98 11.97 17.03
N GLU A 201 -9.69 12.12 17.39
CA GLU A 201 -8.57 12.16 16.43
C GLU A 201 -8.51 10.92 15.53
N ALA A 202 -8.87 9.74 16.07
CA ALA A 202 -8.92 8.48 15.30
C ALA A 202 -9.97 8.46 14.17
N VAL A 203 -10.99 9.32 14.25
CA VAL A 203 -12.09 9.38 13.29
C VAL A 203 -11.84 10.45 12.21
N TYR A 204 -11.17 11.55 12.58
CA TYR A 204 -10.92 12.69 11.71
C TYR A 204 -9.52 12.69 11.08
N GLY A 205 -8.59 11.89 11.59
CA GLY A 205 -7.30 11.61 10.97
C GLY A 205 -6.16 12.52 11.43
N GLU A 206 -5.18 12.73 10.55
CA GLU A 206 -3.89 13.30 10.94
C GLU A 206 -3.96 14.80 11.27
N ALA A 207 -4.82 15.58 10.60
CA ALA A 207 -5.06 16.98 10.95
C ALA A 207 -5.62 17.13 12.38
N ALA A 208 -6.55 16.26 12.78
CA ALA A 208 -7.07 16.22 14.14
C ALA A 208 -5.98 15.78 15.14
N THR A 209 -5.11 14.85 14.74
CA THR A 209 -3.98 14.37 15.54
C THR A 209 -2.95 15.48 15.77
N GLU A 210 -2.64 16.29 14.76
CA GLU A 210 -1.73 17.45 14.90
C GLU A 210 -2.37 18.54 15.78
N LEU A 211 -3.66 18.85 15.58
CA LEU A 211 -4.40 19.80 16.45
C LEU A 211 -4.55 19.27 17.89
N SER A 212 -4.58 17.96 18.09
CA SER A 212 -4.58 17.35 19.44
C SER A 212 -3.34 17.74 20.24
N VAL A 213 -2.21 18.04 19.57
CA VAL A 213 -0.98 18.49 20.24
C VAL A 213 -1.21 19.86 20.88
N ALA A 214 -1.89 20.77 20.20
CA ALA A 214 -2.29 22.05 20.81
C ALA A 214 -3.24 21.83 21.98
N VAL A 215 -4.20 20.91 21.86
CA VAL A 215 -5.13 20.57 22.94
C VAL A 215 -4.41 20.01 24.15
N ARG A 216 -3.45 19.12 23.94
CA ARG A 216 -2.57 18.61 25.01
C ARG A 216 -1.76 19.74 25.62
N ASP A 217 -1.25 20.68 24.84
CA ASP A 217 -0.52 21.85 25.34
C ASP A 217 -1.42 22.78 26.20
N MET A 218 -2.68 22.95 25.82
CA MET A 218 -3.68 23.69 26.59
C MET A 218 -4.04 22.96 27.90
N ASN A 219 -4.39 21.69 27.82
CA ASN A 219 -4.92 20.92 28.96
C ASN A 219 -3.85 20.48 29.96
N ALA A 220 -2.65 20.13 29.49
CA ALA A 220 -1.58 19.64 30.37
C ALA A 220 -0.69 20.76 30.92
N PHE A 221 -0.46 21.81 30.13
CA PHE A 221 0.48 22.89 30.49
C PHE A 221 -0.20 24.24 30.72
N GLY A 222 -1.52 24.35 30.56
CA GLY A 222 -2.25 25.61 30.73
C GLY A 222 -1.90 26.66 29.68
N THR A 223 -1.39 26.24 28.52
CA THR A 223 -1.09 27.15 27.40
C THR A 223 -2.39 27.74 26.87
N ASP A 224 -2.44 29.02 26.52
CA ASP A 224 -3.63 29.59 25.90
C ASP A 224 -3.80 29.12 24.44
N ALA A 225 -5.04 29.11 23.94
CA ALA A 225 -5.36 28.61 22.61
C ALA A 225 -4.63 29.36 21.49
N LEU A 226 -4.41 30.67 21.65
CA LEU A 226 -3.70 31.49 20.67
C LEU A 226 -2.24 31.05 20.57
N THR A 227 -1.54 30.98 21.70
CA THR A 227 -0.14 30.53 21.76
C THR A 227 0.01 29.08 21.29
N ALA A 228 -0.95 28.21 21.60
CA ALA A 228 -0.94 26.82 21.16
C ALA A 228 -1.08 26.70 19.63
N LEU A 229 -1.98 27.47 19.02
CA LEU A 229 -2.16 27.50 17.56
C LEU A 229 -0.97 28.12 16.83
N GLN A 230 -0.38 29.20 17.36
CA GLN A 230 0.87 29.77 16.83
C GLN A 230 2.06 28.82 16.93
N ARG A 231 2.08 27.95 17.95
CA ARG A 231 3.11 26.91 18.08
C ARG A 231 2.91 25.80 17.05
N ILE A 232 1.65 25.44 16.75
CA ILE A 232 1.32 24.51 15.66
C ILE A 232 1.71 25.11 14.31
N SER A 233 1.34 26.36 14.01
CA SER A 233 1.61 26.97 12.70
C SER A 233 3.09 26.93 12.31
N ARG A 234 3.99 27.08 13.29
CA ARG A 234 5.44 27.02 13.08
C ARG A 234 6.05 25.62 13.06
N ARG A 235 5.29 24.59 13.44
CA ARG A 235 5.81 23.24 13.67
C ARG A 235 5.20 22.18 12.76
N THR A 236 3.99 22.40 12.28
CA THR A 236 3.31 21.48 11.35
C THR A 236 4.13 21.35 10.06
N PRO A 237 4.22 20.14 9.48
CA PRO A 237 4.84 19.95 8.17
C PRO A 237 3.93 20.40 6.99
N SER A 238 2.65 20.65 7.25
CA SER A 238 1.64 21.02 6.25
C SER A 238 1.49 22.55 6.18
N GLU A 239 1.58 23.10 4.96
CA GLU A 239 1.38 24.53 4.71
C GLU A 239 -0.09 24.94 4.93
N ASP A 240 -1.05 24.13 4.46
CA ASP A 240 -2.48 24.40 4.61
C ASP A 240 -2.90 24.46 6.09
N LEU A 241 -2.38 23.55 6.93
CA LEU A 241 -2.65 23.58 8.38
C LEU A 241 -1.91 24.72 9.07
N ALA A 242 -0.72 25.11 8.59
CA ALA A 242 0.02 26.24 9.13
C ALA A 242 -0.78 27.53 8.93
N ASP A 243 -1.25 27.76 7.70
CA ASP A 243 -2.07 28.90 7.32
C ASP A 243 -3.41 28.90 8.04
N PHE A 244 -4.08 27.75 8.13
CA PHE A 244 -5.31 27.61 8.91
C PHE A 244 -5.09 28.01 10.37
N SER A 245 -4.04 27.49 11.01
CA SER A 245 -3.75 27.72 12.42
C SER A 245 -3.36 29.17 12.70
N GLU A 246 -2.59 29.79 11.81
CA GLU A 246 -2.18 31.20 11.93
C GLU A 246 -3.38 32.14 11.73
N ASN A 247 -4.23 31.87 10.73
CA ASN A 247 -5.45 32.65 10.50
C ASN A 247 -6.45 32.47 11.65
N LEU A 248 -6.59 31.26 12.19
CA LEU A 248 -7.44 30.98 13.34
C LEU A 248 -6.93 31.69 14.60
N ALA A 249 -5.60 31.69 14.83
CA ALA A 249 -4.95 32.47 15.87
C ALA A 249 -5.27 33.97 15.72
N SER A 250 -5.18 34.52 14.50
CA SER A 250 -5.52 35.91 14.21
C SER A 250 -6.99 36.24 14.56
N VAL A 251 -7.93 35.37 14.16
CA VAL A 251 -9.37 35.50 14.47
C VAL A 251 -9.64 35.49 15.98
N LEU A 252 -8.96 34.60 16.72
CA LEU A 252 -9.07 34.54 18.18
C LEU A 252 -8.48 35.78 18.86
N SER A 253 -7.36 36.31 18.34
CA SER A 253 -6.71 37.51 18.90
C SER A 253 -7.54 38.79 18.70
N THR A 254 -8.28 38.86 17.58
CA THR A 254 -9.10 40.01 17.20
C THR A 254 -10.54 39.91 17.71
N GLY A 255 -10.94 38.77 18.29
CA GLY A 255 -12.29 38.53 18.78
C GLY A 255 -13.34 38.40 17.67
N GLN A 256 -12.92 38.11 16.44
CA GLN A 256 -13.81 37.86 15.31
C GLN A 256 -14.60 36.56 15.50
N SER A 257 -15.73 36.41 14.79
CA SER A 257 -16.58 35.22 14.91
C SER A 257 -15.89 34.00 14.32
N VAL A 258 -15.41 33.12 15.20
CA VAL A 258 -14.76 31.84 14.83
C VAL A 258 -15.66 31.00 13.93
N SER A 259 -16.97 30.96 14.18
CA SER A 259 -17.91 30.19 13.35
C SER A 259 -18.02 30.70 11.91
N ALA A 260 -17.97 32.02 11.68
CA ALA A 260 -17.97 32.57 10.32
C ALA A 260 -16.66 32.28 9.60
N PHE A 261 -15.52 32.46 10.29
CA PHE A 261 -14.22 32.06 9.75
C PHE A 261 -14.17 30.58 9.36
N LEU A 262 -14.66 29.69 10.24
CA LEU A 262 -14.70 28.26 9.97
C LEU A 262 -15.65 27.90 8.83
N ASN A 263 -16.75 28.64 8.60
CA ASN A 263 -17.59 28.47 7.43
C ASN A 263 -16.82 28.81 6.14
N ASP A 264 -16.16 29.97 6.10
CA ASP A 264 -15.40 30.41 4.94
C ASP A 264 -14.25 29.45 4.61
N GLN A 265 -13.56 28.94 5.63
CA GLN A 265 -12.54 27.91 5.44
C GLN A 265 -13.15 26.57 4.96
N TYR A 266 -14.31 26.17 5.50
CA TYR A 266 -15.01 24.96 5.07
C TYR A 266 -15.41 25.01 3.58
N GLU A 267 -15.94 26.14 3.11
CA GLU A 267 -16.29 26.32 1.69
C GLU A 267 -15.05 26.35 0.81
N ARG A 268 -13.99 27.07 1.23
CA ARG A 268 -12.72 27.14 0.50
C ARG A 268 -12.07 25.77 0.33
N TYR A 269 -11.92 25.02 1.41
CA TYR A 269 -11.27 23.71 1.38
C TYR A 269 -12.07 22.68 0.59
N GLN A 270 -13.41 22.79 0.55
CA GLN A 270 -14.23 21.95 -0.33
C GLN A 270 -14.01 22.27 -1.81
N ALA A 271 -14.05 23.55 -2.18
CA ALA A 271 -13.80 23.97 -3.56
C ALA A 271 -12.40 23.58 -4.02
N GLU A 272 -11.41 23.71 -3.15
CA GLU A 272 -10.04 23.28 -3.41
C GLU A 272 -9.92 21.75 -3.56
N ALA A 273 -10.61 20.98 -2.72
CA ALA A 273 -10.64 19.52 -2.82
C ALA A 273 -11.31 19.03 -4.11
N GLU A 274 -12.37 19.70 -4.56
CA GLU A 274 -13.04 19.44 -5.83
C GLU A 274 -12.11 19.74 -7.02
N ALA A 275 -11.45 20.90 -7.03
CA ALA A 275 -10.47 21.26 -8.06
C ALA A 275 -9.27 20.31 -8.09
N LYS A 276 -8.72 19.93 -6.93
CA LYS A 276 -7.65 18.90 -6.81
C LYS A 276 -8.11 17.55 -7.37
N GLN A 277 -9.38 17.18 -7.14
CA GLN A 277 -9.98 15.94 -7.64
C GLN A 277 -10.18 15.96 -9.16
N GLU A 278 -10.56 17.08 -9.76
CA GLU A 278 -10.64 17.26 -11.21
C GLU A 278 -9.26 17.15 -11.87
N GLN A 279 -8.24 17.86 -11.32
CA GLN A 279 -6.86 17.77 -11.80
C GLN A 279 -6.32 16.33 -11.70
N TYR A 280 -6.63 15.63 -10.61
CA TYR A 280 -6.27 14.22 -10.44
C TYR A 280 -6.86 13.35 -11.57
N LEU A 281 -8.13 13.58 -11.92
CA LEU A 281 -8.81 12.84 -12.97
C LEU A 281 -8.20 13.11 -14.36
N GLU A 282 -7.81 14.35 -14.63
CA GLU A 282 -7.11 14.72 -15.86
C GLU A 282 -5.75 14.02 -15.98
N LEU A 283 -4.96 13.97 -14.90
CA LEU A 283 -3.69 13.23 -14.89
C LEU A 283 -3.90 11.73 -15.14
N LEU A 284 -4.89 11.12 -14.50
CA LEU A 284 -5.24 9.71 -14.73
C LEU A 284 -5.68 9.45 -16.17
N SER A 285 -6.39 10.39 -16.81
CA SER A 285 -6.73 10.33 -18.23
C SER A 285 -5.48 10.24 -19.09
N THR A 286 -4.55 11.17 -18.90
CA THR A 286 -3.30 11.22 -19.66
C THR A 286 -2.49 9.94 -19.47
N PHE A 287 -2.45 9.40 -18.25
CA PHE A 287 -1.77 8.13 -17.97
C PHE A 287 -2.45 6.94 -18.63
N ALA A 288 -3.78 6.86 -18.63
CA ALA A 288 -4.51 5.79 -19.31
C ALA A 288 -4.24 5.81 -20.83
N GLU A 289 -4.25 6.99 -21.46
CA GLU A 289 -3.92 7.15 -22.88
C GLU A 289 -2.47 6.76 -23.18
N ALA A 290 -1.53 7.24 -22.36
CA ALA A 290 -0.11 6.87 -22.47
C ALA A 290 0.11 5.37 -22.31
N TYR A 291 -0.59 4.71 -21.38
CA TYR A 291 -0.50 3.27 -21.18
C TYR A 291 -0.94 2.50 -22.43
N VAL A 292 -2.11 2.84 -22.95
CA VAL A 292 -2.70 2.18 -24.11
C VAL A 292 -1.81 2.35 -25.36
N THR A 293 -1.31 3.55 -25.59
CA THR A 293 -0.46 3.85 -26.75
C THR A 293 0.93 3.24 -26.62
N ALA A 294 1.61 3.45 -25.49
CA ALA A 294 3.01 3.06 -25.34
C ALA A 294 3.23 1.62 -24.88
N LEU A 295 2.36 1.07 -24.01
CA LEU A 295 2.57 -0.24 -23.37
C LEU A 295 1.61 -1.34 -23.85
N VAL A 296 0.53 -0.97 -24.54
CA VAL A 296 -0.34 -1.95 -25.22
C VAL A 296 -0.05 -1.95 -26.71
N ALA A 297 -0.26 -0.84 -27.41
CA ALA A 297 -0.06 -0.76 -28.85
C ALA A 297 1.42 -0.84 -29.25
N GLY A 298 2.32 -0.17 -28.51
CA GLY A 298 3.77 -0.20 -28.77
C GLY A 298 4.36 -1.61 -28.86
N PRO A 299 4.29 -2.43 -27.78
CA PRO A 299 4.74 -3.81 -27.80
C PRO A 299 4.01 -4.66 -28.84
N LEU A 300 2.72 -4.41 -29.08
CA LEU A 300 1.97 -5.13 -30.11
C LEU A 300 2.56 -4.89 -31.50
N PHE A 301 2.77 -3.63 -31.89
CA PHE A 301 3.40 -3.29 -33.16
C PHE A 301 4.83 -3.81 -33.23
N PHE A 302 5.56 -3.77 -32.12
CA PHE A 302 6.91 -4.30 -32.08
C PHE A 302 6.91 -5.82 -32.28
N ILE A 303 6.03 -6.55 -31.59
CA ILE A 303 5.85 -7.99 -31.73
C ILE A 303 5.44 -8.33 -33.16
N THR A 304 4.46 -7.64 -33.74
CA THR A 304 3.99 -7.93 -35.11
C THR A 304 5.10 -7.70 -36.13
N ILE A 305 5.86 -6.61 -36.01
CA ILE A 305 7.01 -6.33 -36.88
C ILE A 305 8.11 -7.38 -36.71
N LEU A 306 8.47 -7.74 -35.48
CA LEU A 306 9.51 -8.74 -35.20
C LEU A 306 9.11 -10.13 -35.68
N VAL A 307 7.84 -10.50 -35.55
CA VAL A 307 7.31 -11.75 -36.10
C VAL A 307 7.45 -11.73 -37.62
N VAL A 308 6.98 -10.67 -38.29
CA VAL A 308 7.09 -10.56 -39.76
C VAL A 308 8.55 -10.59 -40.24
N ILE A 309 9.47 -9.91 -39.55
CA ILE A 309 10.91 -9.93 -39.88
C ILE A 309 11.54 -11.29 -39.56
N GLY A 310 11.16 -11.88 -38.42
CA GLY A 310 11.62 -13.17 -37.93
C GLY A 310 11.46 -14.29 -38.94
N LEU A 311 10.38 -14.18 -39.69
CA LEU A 311 9.96 -15.15 -40.69
C LEU A 311 10.63 -14.94 -42.06
N VAL A 312 11.10 -13.72 -42.36
CA VAL A 312 11.62 -13.38 -43.71
C VAL A 312 13.15 -13.26 -43.74
N LEU A 313 13.80 -12.88 -42.63
CA LEU A 313 15.24 -12.57 -42.61
C LEU A 313 16.05 -13.47 -41.67
N GLN A 314 15.76 -13.47 -40.36
CA GLN A 314 16.61 -14.06 -39.31
C GLN A 314 15.77 -14.43 -38.09
N ASP A 315 16.21 -15.40 -37.28
CA ASP A 315 15.55 -15.74 -36.02
C ASP A 315 15.43 -14.55 -35.04
N THR A 316 14.19 -14.06 -34.85
CA THR A 316 13.84 -12.99 -33.90
C THR A 316 13.24 -13.51 -32.59
N LEU A 317 13.08 -14.83 -32.41
CA LEU A 317 12.61 -15.42 -31.15
C LEU A 317 13.38 -14.93 -29.92
N PRO A 318 14.72 -14.87 -29.89
CA PRO A 318 15.43 -14.41 -28.70
C PRO A 318 15.08 -12.95 -28.35
N LEU A 319 14.94 -12.08 -29.35
CA LEU A 319 14.56 -10.69 -29.15
C LEU A 319 13.11 -10.57 -28.66
N LEU A 320 12.19 -11.34 -29.25
CA LEU A 320 10.80 -11.41 -28.82
C LEU A 320 10.67 -11.91 -27.37
N ARG A 321 11.42 -12.94 -26.97
CA ARG A 321 11.45 -13.45 -25.59
C ARG A 321 11.90 -12.36 -24.61
N VAL A 322 12.93 -11.58 -24.94
CA VAL A 322 13.39 -10.45 -24.11
C VAL A 322 12.29 -9.40 -23.99
N VAL A 323 11.62 -9.04 -25.08
CA VAL A 323 10.54 -8.03 -25.05
C VAL A 323 9.35 -8.51 -24.21
N VAL A 324 8.92 -9.75 -24.39
CA VAL A 324 7.73 -10.31 -23.72
C VAL A 324 8.00 -10.59 -22.24
N TYR A 325 9.10 -11.27 -21.89
CA TYR A 325 9.36 -11.68 -20.51
C TYR A 325 10.03 -10.60 -19.65
N LEU A 326 10.78 -9.68 -20.26
CA LEU A 326 11.48 -8.62 -19.53
C LEU A 326 10.91 -7.24 -19.85
N GLY A 327 10.78 -6.90 -21.14
CA GLY A 327 10.35 -5.57 -21.58
C GLY A 327 8.97 -5.17 -21.07
N VAL A 328 7.94 -5.96 -21.37
CA VAL A 328 6.54 -5.66 -21.00
C VAL A 328 6.34 -5.62 -19.47
N PRO A 329 6.79 -6.61 -18.67
CA PRO A 329 6.66 -6.55 -17.22
C PRO A 329 7.43 -5.39 -16.58
N LEU A 330 8.67 -5.15 -17.01
CA LEU A 330 9.51 -4.09 -16.46
C LEU A 330 8.95 -2.71 -16.80
N ALA A 331 8.49 -2.51 -18.04
CA ALA A 331 7.87 -1.27 -18.46
C ALA A 331 6.53 -1.02 -17.74
N THR A 332 5.71 -2.07 -17.55
CA THR A 332 4.48 -1.98 -16.75
C THR A 332 4.77 -1.67 -15.29
N PHE A 333 5.75 -2.36 -14.68
CA PHE A 333 6.14 -2.10 -13.30
C PHE A 333 6.65 -0.66 -13.13
N GLY A 334 7.54 -0.21 -14.03
CA GLY A 334 8.02 1.17 -14.06
C GLY A 334 6.88 2.18 -14.22
N PHE A 335 5.90 1.88 -15.07
CA PHE A 335 4.71 2.71 -15.26
C PHE A 335 3.84 2.77 -14.00
N VAL A 336 3.58 1.63 -13.33
CA VAL A 336 2.81 1.61 -12.08
C VAL A 336 3.51 2.42 -10.99
N VAL A 337 4.83 2.27 -10.83
CA VAL A 337 5.63 3.05 -9.87
C VAL A 337 5.62 4.53 -10.23
N TYR A 338 5.74 4.87 -11.51
CA TYR A 338 5.69 6.25 -11.98
C TYR A 338 4.33 6.88 -11.69
N VAL A 339 3.23 6.22 -12.07
CA VAL A 339 1.87 6.67 -11.78
C VAL A 339 1.70 6.86 -10.28
N ASP A 340 2.05 5.86 -9.47
CA ASP A 340 1.95 5.94 -8.01
C ASP A 340 2.73 7.12 -7.42
N SER A 341 3.95 7.37 -7.93
CA SER A 341 4.78 8.49 -7.46
C SER A 341 4.19 9.86 -7.80
N VAL A 342 3.51 9.99 -8.95
CA VAL A 342 2.92 11.26 -9.39
C VAL A 342 1.54 11.46 -8.77
N THR A 343 0.77 10.38 -8.59
CA THR A 343 -0.56 10.43 -7.98
C THR A 343 -0.52 10.70 -6.49
N GLN A 344 0.56 10.34 -5.78
CA GLN A 344 0.75 10.63 -4.35
C GLN A 344 0.67 12.13 -4.00
N GLY A 345 0.97 13.04 -4.94
CA GLY A 345 0.89 14.49 -4.72
C GLY A 345 -0.48 15.13 -4.99
N VAL A 346 -1.41 14.43 -5.66
CA VAL A 346 -2.68 15.01 -6.14
C VAL A 346 -3.91 14.21 -5.65
N GLY A 347 -3.76 12.92 -5.30
CA GLY A 347 -4.84 12.00 -4.93
C GLY A 347 -5.18 11.91 -3.43
N GLY A 348 -4.83 12.91 -2.63
CA GLY A 348 -4.84 12.83 -1.16
C GLY A 348 -6.20 13.11 -0.52
N THR A 349 -7.14 12.15 -0.49
CA THR A 349 -8.24 12.16 0.50
C THR A 349 -8.73 10.74 0.90
N GLU A 350 -8.62 9.76 0.01
CA GLU A 350 -9.20 8.42 0.21
C GLU A 350 -8.22 7.30 0.54
N THR A 351 -6.99 7.33 0.02
CA THR A 351 -5.97 6.29 0.24
C THR A 351 -5.57 6.20 1.72
N VAL A 352 -5.50 7.34 2.41
CA VAL A 352 -5.18 7.47 3.84
C VAL A 352 -6.24 6.81 4.74
N ALA A 353 -7.51 6.83 4.32
CA ALA A 353 -8.59 6.17 5.06
C ALA A 353 -8.60 4.65 4.84
N ALA A 354 -8.03 4.13 3.74
CA ALA A 354 -7.96 2.70 3.47
C ALA A 354 -6.75 2.04 4.15
N SER A 355 -5.58 2.69 4.14
CA SER A 355 -4.34 2.15 4.74
C SER A 355 -4.41 2.02 6.26
N SER A 356 -5.10 2.93 6.94
CA SER A 356 -5.31 2.91 8.40
C SER A 356 -6.34 1.87 8.87
N LEU A 357 -7.13 1.29 7.95
CA LEU A 357 -8.15 0.27 8.24
C LEU A 357 -7.73 -1.15 7.86
N ASP A 358 -6.68 -1.29 7.05
CA ASP A 358 -6.21 -2.57 6.50
C ASP A 358 -5.18 -3.28 7.39
N ASP A 359 -4.71 -2.63 8.46
CA ASP A 359 -3.80 -3.24 9.42
C ASP A 359 -4.59 -4.06 10.45
N PRO A 360 -4.57 -5.40 10.42
CA PRO A 360 -5.26 -6.24 11.39
C PRO A 360 -4.71 -6.09 12.82
N ASP A 361 -3.50 -5.51 12.96
CA ASP A 361 -2.85 -5.21 14.24
C ASP A 361 -3.05 -3.75 14.70
N THR A 362 -3.64 -2.88 13.86
CA THR A 362 -4.31 -1.71 14.44
C THR A 362 -5.39 -2.25 15.35
N THR A 363 -5.23 -2.02 16.66
CA THR A 363 -6.25 -2.31 17.65
C THR A 363 -7.57 -1.84 17.08
N SER A 364 -8.40 -2.79 16.62
CA SER A 364 -9.71 -2.58 16.00
C SER A 364 -10.36 -1.35 16.62
N VAL A 365 -10.97 -0.44 15.87
CA VAL A 365 -11.76 0.76 16.28
C VAL A 365 -12.46 0.67 17.66
N THR A 366 -11.67 0.53 18.72
CA THR A 366 -12.02 0.13 20.10
C THR A 366 -11.09 0.82 21.08
N GLY A 367 -10.05 1.50 20.57
CA GLY A 367 -9.20 2.41 21.31
C GLY A 367 -9.77 3.82 21.46
N VAL A 368 -11.09 4.02 21.26
CA VAL A 368 -11.68 5.31 21.63
C VAL A 368 -11.76 5.37 23.15
N ARG A 369 -10.70 5.92 23.77
CA ARG A 369 -10.72 6.29 25.19
C ARG A 369 -11.66 7.47 25.32
N HIS A 370 -12.87 7.20 25.77
CA HIS A 370 -13.85 8.25 26.04
C HIS A 370 -13.82 8.63 27.51
N ALA A 371 -14.06 9.91 27.79
CA ALA A 371 -14.09 10.55 29.11
C ALA A 371 -15.06 9.94 30.15
N THR A 372 -15.73 8.82 29.88
CA THR A 372 -16.36 8.01 30.93
C THR A 372 -15.36 7.12 31.67
N ASP A 373 -14.15 6.92 31.11
CA ASP A 373 -12.99 6.40 31.82
C ASP A 373 -12.23 7.56 32.50
N GLU A 374 -12.90 8.31 33.37
CA GLU A 374 -12.19 9.19 34.29
C GLU A 374 -11.31 8.33 35.23
N PRO A 375 -10.02 8.68 35.46
CA PRO A 375 -9.19 8.02 36.48
C PRO A 375 -9.67 8.26 37.92
N GLY A 376 -10.81 8.93 38.11
CA GLY A 376 -11.29 9.49 39.37
C GLY A 376 -12.29 8.64 40.16
N ASP A 377 -13.02 7.70 39.55
CA ASP A 377 -14.06 6.97 40.27
C ASP A 377 -13.60 5.56 40.67
N ARG A 378 -12.93 5.48 41.82
CA ARG A 378 -12.81 4.24 42.61
C ARG A 378 -14.07 4.01 43.46
N GLY A 379 -15.25 4.25 42.89
CA GLY A 379 -16.55 3.87 43.42
C GLY A 379 -17.16 2.82 42.49
N GLY A 380 -17.32 1.59 42.99
CA GLY A 380 -17.76 0.46 42.18
C GLY A 380 -19.13 0.69 41.54
N SER A 381 -19.19 0.57 40.21
CA SER A 381 -20.47 0.31 39.53
C SER A 381 -20.93 -1.12 39.84
N PRO A 382 -22.19 -1.32 40.27
CA PRO A 382 -22.71 -2.67 40.52
C PRO A 382 -22.80 -3.46 39.22
N ARG A 383 -22.27 -4.69 39.23
CA ARG A 383 -22.40 -5.65 38.13
C ARG A 383 -23.64 -6.51 38.33
N PHE A 384 -24.33 -6.81 37.23
CA PHE A 384 -25.57 -7.61 37.20
C PHE A 384 -25.34 -9.13 37.37
N ASP A 385 -24.10 -9.60 37.53
CA ASP A 385 -23.73 -11.03 37.58
C ASP A 385 -23.40 -11.57 38.99
N GLY A 386 -23.56 -10.76 40.04
CA GLY A 386 -23.45 -11.24 41.43
C GLY A 386 -22.03 -11.50 41.93
N GLY A 387 -20.99 -11.00 41.28
CA GLY A 387 -19.60 -11.08 41.78
C GLY A 387 -19.28 -10.02 42.85
N ALA A 388 -18.88 -10.44 44.05
CA ALA A 388 -18.41 -9.53 45.10
C ALA A 388 -16.98 -9.05 44.84
N ALA A 389 -16.76 -7.73 44.82
CA ALA A 389 -15.43 -7.16 44.99
C ALA A 389 -15.05 -7.28 46.47
N THR A 390 -14.17 -8.23 46.81
CA THR A 390 -13.61 -8.32 48.16
C THR A 390 -12.77 -7.08 48.44
N GLY A 391 -13.32 -6.19 49.27
CA GLY A 391 -12.60 -5.07 49.86
C GLY A 391 -11.33 -5.57 50.54
N ARG A 392 -10.21 -4.92 50.23
CA ARG A 392 -8.90 -5.25 50.76
C ARG A 392 -8.62 -4.32 51.93
N ASP A 393 -9.15 -4.65 53.09
CA ASP A 393 -8.71 -4.13 54.40
C ASP A 393 -8.72 -5.26 55.43
N ALA A 394 -7.74 -6.17 55.32
CA ALA A 394 -7.21 -6.93 56.46
C ALA A 394 -5.94 -7.68 56.01
N ASP A 395 -4.93 -7.64 56.87
CA ASP A 395 -3.74 -8.50 56.93
C ASP A 395 -2.53 -8.21 56.02
N LYS A 396 -1.82 -7.14 56.39
CA LYS A 396 -0.35 -7.07 56.33
C LYS A 396 0.23 -7.92 57.47
N ARG A 397 0.34 -9.26 57.32
CA ARG A 397 1.26 -10.10 58.12
C ARG A 397 1.40 -11.55 57.64
N SER A 398 1.66 -11.76 56.35
CA SER A 398 2.25 -13.03 55.86
C SER A 398 2.87 -12.84 54.48
N ALA A 399 3.99 -12.12 54.44
CA ALA A 399 4.83 -12.01 53.27
C ALA A 399 6.04 -12.93 53.44
N ASP A 400 5.88 -14.22 53.17
CA ASP A 400 7.01 -15.04 52.70
C ASP A 400 6.51 -16.27 51.93
N ARG A 401 7.09 -16.48 50.73
CA ARG A 401 7.08 -17.70 49.91
C ARG A 401 5.73 -18.38 49.59
N SER A 402 4.98 -17.83 48.62
CA SER A 402 4.27 -18.57 47.54
C SER A 402 3.18 -17.74 46.86
N SER A 403 3.46 -16.51 46.39
CA SER A 403 2.58 -15.91 45.38
C SER A 403 2.88 -16.56 44.02
N ALA A 404 2.58 -17.86 43.90
CA ALA A 404 2.26 -18.45 42.62
C ALA A 404 1.19 -17.53 42.03
N ASP A 405 1.54 -16.89 40.92
CA ASP A 405 0.71 -15.92 40.25
C ASP A 405 -0.65 -16.57 39.98
N ARG A 406 -1.67 -16.24 40.80
CA ARG A 406 -2.98 -16.93 40.81
C ARG A 406 -3.69 -16.86 39.46
N TRP A 407 -3.23 -15.98 38.58
CA TRP A 407 -3.72 -15.77 37.23
C TRP A 407 -2.76 -16.28 36.15
N ALA A 408 -1.67 -16.97 36.51
CA ALA A 408 -0.79 -17.62 35.54
C ALA A 408 -1.57 -18.64 34.71
N GLU A 409 -2.31 -19.53 35.36
CA GLU A 409 -3.10 -20.57 34.68
C GLU A 409 -4.22 -19.94 33.83
N SER A 410 -4.90 -18.92 34.35
CA SER A 410 -5.93 -18.19 33.59
C SER A 410 -5.34 -17.44 32.40
N ARG A 411 -4.15 -16.84 32.51
CA ARG A 411 -3.45 -16.18 31.39
C ARG A 411 -2.93 -17.18 30.38
N GLU A 412 -2.51 -18.36 30.81
CA GLU A 412 -2.11 -19.43 29.90
C GLU A 412 -3.31 -19.96 29.13
N ARG A 413 -4.45 -20.19 29.80
CA ARG A 413 -5.73 -20.51 29.15
C ARG A 413 -6.19 -19.40 28.20
N LEU A 414 -6.04 -18.13 28.57
CA LEU A 414 -6.38 -17.00 27.71
C LEU A 414 -5.47 -16.95 26.47
N ARG A 415 -4.15 -17.16 26.63
CA ARG A 415 -3.19 -17.23 25.51
C ARG A 415 -3.49 -18.38 24.57
N VAL A 416 -3.85 -19.54 25.10
CA VAL A 416 -4.26 -20.71 24.31
C VAL A 416 -5.58 -20.43 23.60
N TYR A 417 -6.56 -19.84 24.30
CA TYR A 417 -7.83 -19.42 23.70
C TYR A 417 -7.60 -18.39 22.58
N ASP A 418 -6.79 -17.36 22.81
CA ASP A 418 -6.48 -16.32 21.84
C ASP A 418 -5.76 -16.90 20.62
N ARG A 419 -4.83 -17.83 20.83
CA ARG A 419 -4.14 -18.56 19.75
C ARG A 419 -5.09 -19.45 18.94
N LEU A 420 -6.09 -20.07 19.57
CA LEU A 420 -7.09 -20.93 18.92
C LEU A 420 -8.33 -20.16 18.42
N ARG A 421 -8.48 -18.89 18.78
CA ARG A 421 -9.65 -18.06 18.48
C ARG A 421 -9.82 -17.87 16.97
N TRP A 422 -8.71 -17.70 16.25
CA TRP A 422 -8.64 -17.73 14.79
C TRP A 422 -9.35 -18.98 14.24
N VAL A 423 -8.97 -20.16 14.74
CA VAL A 423 -9.37 -21.45 14.12
C VAL A 423 -10.85 -21.68 14.35
N ARG A 424 -11.30 -21.39 15.58
CA ARG A 424 -12.71 -21.48 15.93
C ARG A 424 -13.57 -20.51 15.12
N ARG A 425 -13.13 -19.27 14.88
CA ARG A 425 -13.90 -18.32 14.04
C ARG A 425 -13.97 -18.77 12.58
N LEU A 426 -12.87 -19.29 12.05
CA LEU A 426 -12.80 -19.79 10.67
C LEU A 426 -13.79 -20.94 10.45
N VAL A 427 -13.93 -21.84 11.43
CA VAL A 427 -14.87 -22.97 11.37
C VAL A 427 -16.31 -22.57 11.68
N ALA A 428 -16.55 -21.71 12.69
CA ALA A 428 -17.90 -21.36 13.14
C ALA A 428 -18.61 -20.37 12.20
N SER A 429 -17.86 -19.51 11.52
CA SER A 429 -18.38 -18.47 10.64
C SER A 429 -17.45 -18.26 9.44
N PRO A 430 -17.37 -19.22 8.51
CA PRO A 430 -16.45 -19.17 7.38
C PRO A 430 -16.74 -17.97 6.47
N ALA A 431 -18.01 -17.70 6.19
CA ALA A 431 -18.42 -16.57 5.36
C ALA A 431 -18.06 -15.20 5.97
N GLU A 432 -18.28 -15.01 7.27
CA GLU A 432 -17.93 -13.74 7.94
C GLU A 432 -16.41 -13.53 8.04
N THR A 433 -15.64 -14.60 8.21
CA THR A 433 -14.17 -14.56 8.28
C THR A 433 -13.56 -14.20 6.93
N VAL A 434 -14.05 -14.84 5.86
CA VAL A 434 -13.65 -14.54 4.47
C VAL A 434 -14.00 -13.10 4.08
N LEU A 435 -15.20 -12.63 4.43
CA LEU A 435 -15.62 -11.25 4.15
C LEU A 435 -14.87 -10.21 4.98
N ALA A 436 -14.43 -10.56 6.20
CA ALA A 436 -13.65 -9.67 7.05
C ALA A 436 -12.16 -9.62 6.66
N SER A 437 -11.63 -10.69 6.06
CA SER A 437 -10.23 -10.81 5.71
C SER A 437 -10.06 -11.61 4.41
N PRO A 438 -10.09 -10.95 3.23
CA PRO A 438 -10.04 -11.62 1.93
C PRO A 438 -8.83 -12.52 1.72
N GLN A 439 -7.70 -12.19 2.37
CA GLN A 439 -6.48 -13.00 2.37
C GLN A 439 -6.67 -14.42 2.93
N THR A 440 -7.64 -14.65 3.82
CA THR A 440 -7.91 -15.98 4.37
C THR A 440 -8.40 -16.97 3.31
N VAL A 441 -8.95 -16.47 2.19
CA VAL A 441 -9.34 -17.30 1.04
C VAL A 441 -8.13 -17.98 0.41
N LEU A 442 -6.95 -17.34 0.43
CA LEU A 442 -5.73 -17.91 -0.14
C LEU A 442 -5.30 -19.20 0.56
N LEU A 443 -5.59 -19.33 1.87
CA LEU A 443 -5.29 -20.56 2.62
C LEU A 443 -6.03 -21.78 2.09
N VAL A 444 -7.19 -21.59 1.46
CA VAL A 444 -8.00 -22.67 0.86
C VAL A 444 -7.80 -22.73 -0.65
N ALA A 445 -7.78 -21.57 -1.32
CA ALA A 445 -7.68 -21.48 -2.78
C ALA A 445 -6.34 -22.00 -3.31
N VAL A 446 -5.22 -21.71 -2.63
CA VAL A 446 -3.88 -22.14 -3.09
C VAL A 446 -3.73 -23.67 -3.02
N PRO A 447 -4.04 -24.37 -1.92
CA PRO A 447 -3.99 -25.84 -1.92
C PRO A 447 -4.91 -26.49 -2.95
N VAL A 448 -6.12 -25.94 -3.16
CA VAL A 448 -7.06 -26.44 -4.18
C VAL A 448 -6.50 -26.22 -5.58
N ALA A 449 -5.88 -25.07 -5.86
CA ALA A 449 -5.25 -24.78 -7.14
C ALA A 449 -4.04 -25.67 -7.39
N VAL A 450 -3.20 -25.92 -6.38
CA VAL A 450 -2.07 -26.86 -6.46
C VAL A 450 -2.57 -28.29 -6.71
N ALA A 451 -3.61 -28.74 -6.00
CA ALA A 451 -4.20 -30.04 -6.22
C ALA A 451 -4.80 -30.18 -7.63
N GLY A 452 -5.51 -29.16 -8.11
CA GLY A 452 -6.02 -29.10 -9.48
C GLY A 452 -4.88 -29.15 -10.51
N LEU A 453 -3.83 -28.35 -10.31
CA LEU A 453 -2.65 -28.37 -11.16
C LEU A 453 -1.99 -29.75 -11.18
N LEU A 454 -1.85 -30.42 -10.03
CA LEU A 454 -1.33 -31.79 -9.98
C LEU A 454 -2.23 -32.78 -10.74
N VAL A 455 -3.55 -32.62 -10.71
CA VAL A 455 -4.49 -33.51 -11.42
C VAL A 455 -4.47 -33.27 -12.93
N PHE A 456 -4.38 -32.02 -13.39
CA PHE A 456 -4.47 -31.67 -14.81
C PHE A 456 -3.11 -31.67 -15.52
N ALA A 457 -2.01 -31.46 -14.81
CA ALA A 457 -0.67 -31.44 -15.41
C ALA A 457 0.09 -32.77 -15.28
N PHE A 458 -0.29 -33.68 -14.37
CA PHE A 458 0.36 -34.99 -14.24
C PHE A 458 -0.45 -36.15 -14.84
N PRO A 459 0.21 -37.16 -15.45
CA PRO A 459 1.68 -37.30 -15.59
C PRO A 459 2.25 -36.43 -16.72
N ILE A 460 3.38 -35.79 -16.45
CA ILE A 460 4.13 -35.03 -17.47
C ILE A 460 4.74 -36.04 -18.44
N THR A 461 4.42 -35.92 -19.73
CA THR A 461 5.03 -36.77 -20.75
C THR A 461 6.48 -36.33 -20.99
N LEU A 462 7.43 -37.28 -20.99
CA LEU A 462 8.84 -37.01 -21.30
C LEU A 462 9.00 -36.82 -22.81
N GLY A 463 8.75 -35.59 -23.27
CA GLY A 463 8.88 -35.14 -24.67
C GLY A 463 9.97 -34.09 -24.86
N THR A 464 9.84 -33.24 -25.89
CA THR A 464 10.73 -32.09 -26.08
C THR A 464 10.48 -31.01 -25.00
N PRO A 465 11.46 -30.12 -24.71
CA PRO A 465 11.25 -29.03 -23.74
C PRO A 465 10.03 -28.16 -24.06
N VAL A 466 9.66 -28.00 -25.33
CA VAL A 466 8.49 -27.20 -25.75
C VAL A 466 7.18 -27.91 -25.42
N GLU A 467 7.07 -29.21 -25.73
CA GLU A 467 5.89 -30.03 -25.42
C GLU A 467 5.65 -30.15 -23.90
N MET A 468 6.72 -30.30 -23.12
CA MET A 468 6.64 -30.38 -21.66
C MET A 468 6.09 -29.08 -21.04
N VAL A 469 6.48 -27.93 -21.58
CA VAL A 469 6.06 -26.63 -21.05
C VAL A 469 4.62 -26.32 -21.54
N GLY A 470 4.27 -26.64 -22.79
CA GLY A 470 2.90 -26.52 -23.30
C GLY A 470 1.86 -27.31 -22.50
N GLN A 471 2.21 -28.51 -22.01
CA GLN A 471 1.32 -29.32 -21.16
C GLN A 471 1.02 -28.65 -19.79
N VAL A 472 1.92 -27.77 -19.32
CA VAL A 472 1.89 -27.20 -17.98
C VAL A 472 1.37 -25.75 -17.97
N ASP A 473 1.62 -24.99 -19.04
CA ASP A 473 1.29 -23.56 -19.13
C ASP A 473 -0.22 -23.27 -18.98
N GLY A 474 -1.07 -23.98 -19.73
CA GLY A 474 -2.53 -23.84 -19.64
C GLY A 474 -3.07 -24.07 -18.22
N PRO A 475 -2.77 -25.22 -17.58
CA PRO A 475 -3.13 -25.49 -16.20
C PRO A 475 -2.58 -24.48 -15.19
N ILE A 476 -1.35 -23.96 -15.37
CA ILE A 476 -0.78 -22.92 -14.51
C ILE A 476 -1.59 -21.62 -14.60
N VAL A 477 -1.90 -21.17 -15.82
CA VAL A 477 -2.67 -19.94 -16.03
C VAL A 477 -4.09 -20.10 -15.47
N ALA A 478 -4.73 -21.25 -15.67
CA ALA A 478 -6.04 -21.55 -15.08
C ALA A 478 -6.00 -21.61 -13.54
N ALA A 479 -4.99 -22.23 -12.94
CA ALA A 479 -4.79 -22.27 -11.50
C ALA A 479 -4.57 -20.86 -10.92
N THR A 480 -3.76 -20.05 -11.59
CA THR A 480 -3.51 -18.65 -11.22
C THR A 480 -4.80 -17.82 -11.30
N ALA A 481 -5.55 -17.94 -12.40
CA ALA A 481 -6.84 -17.27 -12.57
C ALA A 481 -7.84 -17.70 -11.48
N PHE A 482 -7.87 -18.98 -11.09
CA PHE A 482 -8.74 -19.48 -10.01
C PHE A 482 -8.39 -18.87 -8.65
N VAL A 483 -7.11 -18.86 -8.26
CA VAL A 483 -6.67 -18.26 -6.99
C VAL A 483 -7.01 -16.78 -6.95
N LEU A 484 -6.71 -16.05 -8.02
CA LEU A 484 -7.02 -14.63 -8.14
C LEU A 484 -8.53 -14.37 -8.16
N ALA A 485 -9.33 -15.23 -8.79
CA ALA A 485 -10.79 -15.12 -8.82
C ALA A 485 -11.38 -15.31 -7.42
N ALA A 486 -10.93 -16.31 -6.67
CA ALA A 486 -11.39 -16.56 -5.32
C ALA A 486 -11.10 -15.35 -4.41
N TYR A 487 -9.90 -14.78 -4.51
CA TYR A 487 -9.52 -13.55 -3.80
C TYR A 487 -10.37 -12.35 -4.25
N ALA A 488 -10.48 -12.11 -5.56
CA ALA A 488 -11.22 -10.98 -6.13
C ALA A 488 -12.69 -10.99 -5.72
N VAL A 489 -13.32 -12.15 -5.71
CA VAL A 489 -14.72 -12.33 -5.28
C VAL A 489 -14.88 -11.92 -3.82
N ALA A 490 -14.09 -12.47 -2.90
CA ALA A 490 -14.18 -12.14 -1.48
C ALA A 490 -13.94 -10.66 -1.20
N TYR A 491 -12.91 -10.11 -1.84
CA TYR A 491 -12.55 -8.70 -1.75
C TYR A 491 -13.67 -7.77 -2.27
N GLU A 492 -14.20 -8.05 -3.47
CA GLU A 492 -15.26 -7.24 -4.10
C GLU A 492 -16.59 -7.33 -3.33
N PHE A 493 -16.93 -8.48 -2.74
CA PHE A 493 -18.12 -8.62 -1.90
C PHE A 493 -18.05 -7.76 -0.63
N GLY A 494 -16.91 -7.77 0.07
CA GLY A 494 -16.67 -6.91 1.23
C GLY A 494 -16.81 -5.42 0.86
N LYS A 495 -16.11 -5.03 -0.22
CA LYS A 495 -16.13 -3.65 -0.75
C LYS A 495 -17.53 -3.17 -1.13
N ARG A 496 -18.32 -4.00 -1.84
CA ARG A 496 -19.70 -3.68 -2.24
C ARG A 496 -20.66 -3.57 -1.05
N ARG A 497 -20.46 -4.35 0.01
CA ARG A 497 -21.29 -4.25 1.22
C ARG A 497 -21.08 -2.89 1.90
N VAL A 498 -19.83 -2.48 2.11
CA VAL A 498 -19.50 -1.18 2.72
C VAL A 498 -20.02 -0.03 1.86
N ARG A 499 -19.74 -0.05 0.55
CA ARG A 499 -20.18 1.00 -0.40
C ARG A 499 -21.70 1.18 -0.43
N ARG A 500 -22.48 0.09 -0.36
CA ARG A 500 -23.95 0.17 -0.29
C ARG A 500 -24.46 0.80 0.99
N ILE A 501 -23.76 0.60 2.10
CA ILE A 501 -24.14 1.26 3.36
C ILE A 501 -23.77 2.74 3.29
N GLU A 502 -22.56 3.06 2.83
CA GLU A 502 -22.09 4.45 2.67
C GLU A 502 -22.97 5.27 1.75
N SER A 503 -23.48 4.70 0.66
CA SER A 503 -24.39 5.40 -0.26
C SER A 503 -25.70 5.83 0.39
N ALA A 504 -26.13 5.17 1.47
CA ALA A 504 -27.36 5.49 2.20
C ALA A 504 -27.14 6.46 3.39
N VAL A 505 -25.89 6.73 3.78
CA VAL A 505 -25.57 7.62 4.91
C VAL A 505 -25.97 9.08 4.66
N PRO A 506 -25.70 9.71 3.48
CA PRO A 506 -26.11 11.09 3.23
C PRO A 506 -27.62 11.29 3.39
N ASP A 507 -28.42 10.40 2.80
CA ASP A 507 -29.89 10.47 2.85
C ASP A 507 -30.42 10.24 4.28
N PHE A 508 -29.79 9.36 5.05
CA PHE A 508 -30.11 9.17 6.46
C PHE A 508 -29.89 10.47 7.25
N LEU A 509 -28.73 11.10 7.10
CA LEU A 509 -28.38 12.34 7.81
C LEU A 509 -29.25 13.51 7.37
N ASP A 510 -29.53 13.63 6.07
CA ASP A 510 -30.37 14.69 5.50
C ASP A 510 -31.81 14.62 6.00
N ARG A 511 -32.39 13.42 6.06
CA ARG A 511 -33.72 13.19 6.65
C ARG A 511 -33.72 13.45 8.15
N LEU A 512 -32.66 13.05 8.85
CA LEU A 512 -32.52 13.30 10.28
C LEU A 512 -32.41 14.79 10.59
N ALA A 513 -31.62 15.53 9.80
CA ALA A 513 -31.51 16.99 9.85
C ALA A 513 -32.86 17.65 9.63
N SER A 514 -33.54 17.31 8.52
CA SER A 514 -34.81 17.93 8.13
C SER A 514 -35.93 17.69 9.16
N VAL A 515 -35.98 16.50 9.76
CA VAL A 515 -36.97 16.17 10.80
C VAL A 515 -36.64 16.87 12.12
N ASN A 516 -35.36 17.03 12.46
CA ASN A 516 -34.93 17.73 13.67
C ASN A 516 -35.11 19.27 13.54
N GLU A 517 -34.77 19.86 12.40
CA GLU A 517 -35.02 21.27 12.05
C GLU A 517 -36.52 21.62 12.09
N ALA A 518 -37.40 20.64 11.83
CA ALA A 518 -38.85 20.77 12.01
C ALA A 518 -39.30 20.75 13.49
N GLY A 519 -38.37 20.83 14.45
CA GLY A 519 -38.64 20.95 15.88
C GLY A 519 -38.86 19.62 16.61
N THR A 520 -38.60 18.47 15.98
CA THR A 520 -38.68 17.18 16.69
C THR A 520 -37.41 16.91 17.49
N ALA A 521 -37.55 16.41 18.72
CA ALA A 521 -36.41 15.96 19.51
C ALA A 521 -35.64 14.86 18.78
N VAL A 522 -34.31 14.81 18.95
CA VAL A 522 -33.40 13.86 18.26
C VAL A 522 -33.88 12.41 18.34
N VAL A 523 -34.38 11.97 19.51
CA VAL A 523 -34.99 10.64 19.70
C VAL A 523 -36.17 10.41 18.75
N GLY A 524 -37.06 11.40 18.65
CA GLY A 524 -38.22 11.38 17.76
C GLY A 524 -37.82 11.41 16.28
N SER A 525 -36.76 12.16 15.95
CA SER A 525 -36.20 12.20 14.60
C SER A 525 -35.65 10.83 14.20
N VAL A 526 -34.86 10.17 15.06
CA VAL A 526 -34.35 8.81 14.80
C VAL A 526 -35.49 7.81 14.64
N ARG A 527 -36.54 7.87 15.48
CA ARG A 527 -37.72 6.99 15.35
C ARG A 527 -38.41 7.17 14.01
N ARG A 528 -38.69 8.42 13.61
CA ARG A 528 -39.38 8.75 12.35
C ARG A 528 -38.56 8.35 11.12
N VAL A 529 -37.25 8.57 11.16
CA VAL A 529 -36.34 8.23 10.06
C VAL A 529 -36.13 6.72 9.95
N ALA A 530 -36.08 5.98 11.06
CA ALA A 530 -35.94 4.52 11.06
C ALA A 530 -37.15 3.77 10.46
N ASP A 531 -38.33 4.40 10.40
CA ASP A 531 -39.51 3.86 9.71
C ASP A 531 -39.46 4.08 8.19
N SER A 532 -38.58 4.97 7.72
CA SER A 532 -38.40 5.25 6.30
C SER A 532 -37.47 4.23 5.64
N ASN A 533 -37.68 3.98 4.34
CA ASN A 533 -36.80 3.08 3.57
C ASN A 533 -35.47 3.79 3.27
N LEU A 534 -34.39 3.27 3.85
CA LEU A 534 -33.00 3.76 3.72
C LEU A 534 -32.09 2.67 3.14
N GLU A 535 -32.65 1.86 2.25
CA GLU A 535 -31.95 0.79 1.52
C GLU A 535 -31.14 -0.10 2.48
N ALA A 536 -29.82 -0.16 2.27
CA ALA A 536 -28.87 -1.01 3.01
C ALA A 536 -28.78 -0.68 4.51
N LEU A 537 -29.16 0.53 4.93
CA LEU A 537 -29.05 0.97 6.32
C LEU A 537 -30.34 0.70 7.13
N THR A 538 -31.43 0.32 6.46
CA THR A 538 -32.76 0.14 7.07
C THR A 538 -32.76 -0.87 8.23
N GLU A 539 -32.14 -2.04 8.05
CA GLU A 539 -32.11 -3.09 9.08
C GLU A 539 -31.30 -2.64 10.31
N ASP A 540 -30.15 -2.02 10.08
CA ASP A 540 -29.29 -1.53 11.15
C ASP A 540 -29.92 -0.36 11.91
N LEU A 541 -30.70 0.49 11.25
CA LEU A 541 -31.47 1.58 11.88
C LEU A 541 -32.69 1.08 12.65
N ARG A 542 -33.39 0.05 12.17
CA ARG A 542 -34.46 -0.60 12.95
C ARG A 542 -33.92 -1.20 14.24
N ARG A 543 -32.70 -1.77 14.20
CA ARG A 543 -32.01 -2.23 15.42
C ARG A 543 -31.62 -1.06 16.33
N THR A 544 -31.11 0.05 15.78
CA THR A 544 -30.83 1.27 16.55
C THR A 544 -32.08 1.83 17.21
N ARG A 545 -33.21 1.86 16.50
CA ARG A 545 -34.50 2.26 17.07
C ARG A 545 -34.90 1.32 18.20
N ARG A 546 -34.77 0.00 18.01
CA ARG A 546 -35.09 -0.98 19.06
C ARG A 546 -34.22 -0.80 20.30
N ASP A 547 -32.92 -0.50 20.12
CA ASP A 547 -32.02 -0.14 21.22
C ASP A 547 -32.59 1.05 22.02
N ILE A 548 -33.04 2.11 21.33
CA ILE A 548 -33.63 3.32 21.95
C ILE A 548 -34.97 3.02 22.61
N ASP A 549 -35.85 2.25 21.95
CA ASP A 549 -37.16 1.86 22.48
C ASP A 549 -37.03 0.98 23.73
N TRP A 550 -35.91 0.25 23.87
CA TRP A 550 -35.54 -0.53 25.05
C TRP A 550 -34.84 0.30 26.14
N GLY A 551 -34.76 1.62 25.98
CA GLY A 551 -34.23 2.56 26.97
C GLY A 551 -32.74 2.87 26.85
N ALA A 552 -32.07 2.47 25.76
CA ALA A 552 -30.69 2.92 25.53
C ALA A 552 -30.68 4.41 25.16
N ASP A 553 -29.70 5.14 25.70
CA ASP A 553 -29.44 6.52 25.28
C ASP A 553 -29.13 6.60 23.77
N VAL A 554 -29.57 7.68 23.10
CA VAL A 554 -29.42 7.86 21.65
C VAL A 554 -27.95 7.82 21.24
N SER A 555 -27.06 8.44 22.01
CA SER A 555 -25.63 8.38 21.72
C SER A 555 -25.09 6.96 21.83
N THR A 556 -25.58 6.17 22.79
CA THR A 556 -25.21 4.76 22.95
C THR A 556 -25.74 3.89 21.81
N ALA A 557 -26.97 4.14 21.36
CA ALA A 557 -27.56 3.43 20.23
C ALA A 557 -26.84 3.75 18.91
N LEU A 558 -26.50 5.01 18.66
CA LEU A 558 -25.70 5.43 17.50
C LEU A 558 -24.26 4.84 17.55
N ARG A 559 -23.62 4.78 18.72
CA ARG A 559 -22.34 4.06 18.90
C ARG A 559 -22.46 2.55 18.65
N ARG A 560 -23.63 1.94 18.92
CA ARG A 560 -23.86 0.52 18.55
C ARG A 560 -24.06 0.38 17.04
N LEU A 561 -24.71 1.34 16.39
CA LEU A 561 -24.84 1.40 14.93
C LEU A 561 -23.47 1.45 14.26
N GLU A 562 -22.60 2.34 14.72
CA GLU A 562 -21.21 2.46 14.26
C GLU A 562 -20.48 1.11 14.35
N ARG A 563 -20.52 0.45 15.51
CA ARG A 563 -19.87 -0.86 15.73
C ARG A 563 -20.44 -1.99 14.87
N ARG A 564 -21.70 -1.90 14.43
CA ARG A 564 -22.33 -2.90 13.54
C ARG A 564 -21.97 -2.65 12.07
N VAL A 565 -22.02 -1.40 11.64
CA VAL A 565 -21.83 -0.99 10.25
C VAL A 565 -20.34 -0.96 9.88
N ARG A 566 -19.48 -0.45 10.77
CA ARG A 566 -18.03 -0.33 10.59
C ARG A 566 -17.63 0.35 9.28
N SER A 567 -18.25 1.50 8.98
CA SER A 567 -17.85 2.38 7.89
C SER A 567 -17.22 3.67 8.45
N PRO A 568 -16.16 4.21 7.84
CA PRO A 568 -15.57 5.49 8.22
C PRO A 568 -16.54 6.67 8.15
N MET A 569 -17.42 6.67 7.14
CA MET A 569 -18.43 7.71 6.95
C MET A 569 -19.49 7.68 8.06
N THR A 570 -19.95 6.48 8.43
CA THR A 570 -20.87 6.29 9.56
C THR A 570 -20.22 6.68 10.89
N SER A 571 -18.95 6.32 11.11
CA SER A 571 -18.23 6.62 12.35
C SER A 571 -18.07 8.13 12.54
N ARG A 572 -17.68 8.86 11.47
CA ARG A 572 -17.63 10.33 11.45
C ARG A 572 -18.98 10.96 11.74
N ALA A 573 -20.03 10.51 11.05
CA ALA A 573 -21.37 11.03 11.26
C ALA A 573 -21.87 10.79 12.70
N VAL A 574 -21.67 9.58 13.23
CA VAL A 574 -22.04 9.23 14.61
C VAL A 574 -21.25 10.05 15.63
N ALA A 575 -19.95 10.25 15.40
CA ALA A 575 -19.10 11.08 16.27
C ALA A 575 -19.60 12.53 16.29
N LEU A 576 -19.81 13.15 15.12
CA LEU A 576 -20.31 14.51 15.00
C LEU A 576 -21.68 14.68 15.67
N VAL A 577 -22.62 13.78 15.40
CA VAL A 577 -23.97 13.84 15.98
C VAL A 577 -23.95 13.63 17.49
N THR A 578 -23.18 12.65 17.97
CA THR A 578 -23.07 12.36 19.41
C THR A 578 -22.48 13.54 20.18
N ASN A 579 -21.45 14.16 19.63
CA ASN A 579 -20.80 15.31 20.26
C ASN A 579 -21.66 16.57 20.20
N ALA A 580 -22.38 16.78 19.10
CA ALA A 580 -23.35 17.87 18.97
C ALA A 580 -24.46 17.76 20.02
N ILE A 581 -25.07 16.56 20.18
CA ILE A 581 -26.10 16.30 21.20
C ILE A 581 -25.62 16.60 22.62
N ARG A 582 -24.34 16.33 22.92
CA ARG A 582 -23.76 16.61 24.25
C ARG A 582 -23.52 18.09 24.50
N ALA A 583 -23.25 18.86 23.45
CA ALA A 583 -22.88 20.26 23.54
C ALA A 583 -24.10 21.19 23.57
N SER A 584 -25.10 20.88 22.76
CA SER A 584 -26.25 21.74 22.50
C SER A 584 -27.48 20.90 22.14
N GLY A 585 -28.67 21.45 22.38
CA GLY A 585 -29.94 20.88 21.92
C GLY A 585 -30.25 21.15 20.45
N ASP A 586 -29.53 22.08 19.80
CA ASP A 586 -29.73 22.44 18.39
C ASP A 586 -28.79 21.65 17.47
N VAL A 587 -29.21 20.43 17.14
CA VAL A 587 -28.41 19.44 16.39
C VAL A 587 -28.72 19.50 14.88
N GLY A 588 -29.78 20.20 14.48
CA GLY A 588 -30.25 20.29 13.09
C GLY A 588 -29.18 20.83 12.14
N PRO A 589 -28.63 22.04 12.39
CA PRO A 589 -27.55 22.59 11.57
C PRO A 589 -26.30 21.71 11.50
N VAL A 590 -25.98 20.99 12.59
CA VAL A 590 -24.83 20.07 12.63
C VAL A 590 -25.08 18.84 11.75
N LEU A 591 -26.28 18.27 11.83
CA LEU A 591 -26.71 17.16 10.98
C LEU A 591 -26.73 17.56 9.50
N ARG A 592 -27.10 18.82 9.19
CA ARG A 592 -27.08 19.36 7.83
C ARG A 592 -25.65 19.42 7.28
N ILE A 593 -24.71 19.98 8.04
CA ILE A 593 -23.29 20.01 7.63
C ILE A 593 -22.75 18.59 7.44
N ALA A 594 -23.08 17.66 8.34
CA ALA A 594 -22.70 16.26 8.21
C ALA A 594 -23.26 15.60 6.93
N ALA A 595 -24.50 15.94 6.57
CA ALA A 595 -25.16 15.45 5.36
C ALA A 595 -24.53 16.04 4.09
N ASP A 596 -24.20 17.33 4.10
CA ASP A 596 -23.57 18.01 2.96
C ASP A 596 -22.14 17.52 2.73
N GLU A 597 -21.31 17.40 3.79
CA GLU A 597 -19.96 16.79 3.71
C GLU A 597 -20.04 15.35 3.17
N SER A 598 -21.01 14.58 3.67
CA SER A 598 -21.26 13.21 3.24
C SER A 598 -21.67 13.12 1.77
N ARG A 599 -22.51 14.05 1.32
CA ARG A 599 -23.01 14.13 -0.06
C ARG A 599 -21.90 14.53 -1.02
N ALA A 600 -21.11 15.56 -0.68
CA ALA A 600 -19.95 15.99 -1.46
C ALA A 600 -18.92 14.87 -1.60
N THR A 601 -18.61 14.16 -0.51
CA THR A 601 -17.71 12.99 -0.56
C THR A 601 -18.26 11.90 -1.51
N TRP A 602 -19.57 11.67 -1.50
CA TRP A 602 -20.19 10.63 -2.34
C TRP A 602 -20.31 11.04 -3.81
N SER A 603 -20.60 12.30 -4.11
CA SER A 603 -20.68 12.81 -5.49
C SER A 603 -19.31 12.75 -6.17
N LEU A 604 -18.24 13.20 -5.49
CA LEU A 604 -16.86 13.13 -6.01
C LEU A 604 -16.45 11.68 -6.33
N ARG A 605 -16.79 10.72 -5.47
CA ARG A 605 -16.55 9.28 -5.74
C ARG A 605 -17.30 8.78 -6.97
N ARG A 606 -18.55 9.21 -7.14
CA ARG A 606 -19.42 8.80 -8.24
C ARG A 606 -18.87 9.32 -9.57
N GLU A 607 -18.51 10.60 -9.58
CA GLU A 607 -17.89 11.27 -10.73
C GLU A 607 -16.57 10.61 -11.10
N ARG A 608 -15.67 10.41 -10.11
CA ARG A 608 -14.40 9.71 -10.33
C ARG A 608 -14.62 8.35 -10.97
N ARG A 609 -15.55 7.56 -10.45
CA ARG A 609 -15.87 6.24 -11.00
C ARG A 609 -16.39 6.31 -12.44
N GLN A 610 -17.18 7.32 -12.77
CA GLN A 610 -17.74 7.48 -14.12
C GLN A 610 -16.66 7.87 -15.13
N VAL A 611 -15.79 8.81 -14.77
CA VAL A 611 -14.62 9.20 -15.58
C VAL A 611 -13.68 8.01 -15.77
N MET A 612 -13.34 7.33 -14.67
CA MET A 612 -12.46 6.16 -14.70
C MET A 612 -13.04 4.95 -15.45
N LEU A 613 -14.36 4.79 -15.50
CA LEU A 613 -15.01 3.72 -16.26
C LEU A 613 -14.70 3.86 -17.76
N THR A 614 -14.69 5.08 -18.29
CA THR A 614 -14.36 5.33 -19.70
C THR A 614 -12.95 4.82 -20.02
N TYR A 615 -11.96 5.13 -19.17
CA TYR A 615 -10.58 4.66 -19.37
C TYR A 615 -10.42 3.16 -19.19
N LEU A 616 -11.14 2.56 -18.23
CA LEU A 616 -11.19 1.12 -18.08
C LEU A 616 -11.73 0.45 -19.35
N ILE A 617 -12.79 0.99 -19.96
CA ILE A 617 -13.30 0.50 -21.25
C ILE A 617 -12.23 0.57 -22.33
N VAL A 618 -11.49 1.68 -22.43
CA VAL A 618 -10.40 1.82 -23.43
C VAL A 618 -9.35 0.73 -23.23
N ILE A 619 -8.87 0.51 -22.01
CA ILE A 619 -7.87 -0.54 -21.70
C ILE A 619 -8.39 -1.93 -22.11
N TYR A 620 -9.67 -2.23 -21.82
CA TYR A 620 -10.29 -3.49 -22.21
C TYR A 620 -10.39 -3.67 -23.73
N ILE A 621 -10.78 -2.62 -24.46
CA ILE A 621 -10.83 -2.65 -25.92
C ILE A 621 -9.43 -2.86 -26.50
N SER A 622 -8.42 -2.14 -26.00
CA SER A 622 -7.04 -2.28 -26.45
C SER A 622 -6.49 -3.68 -26.20
N PHE A 623 -6.81 -4.28 -25.06
CA PHE A 623 -6.47 -5.67 -24.77
C PHE A 623 -7.18 -6.65 -25.72
N LEU A 624 -8.47 -6.43 -26.03
CA LEU A 624 -9.18 -7.26 -27.00
C LEU A 624 -8.60 -7.12 -28.42
N VAL A 625 -8.18 -5.91 -28.82
CA VAL A 625 -7.49 -5.68 -30.10
C VAL A 625 -6.14 -6.39 -30.12
N PHE A 626 -5.37 -6.32 -29.03
CA PHE A 626 -4.12 -7.05 -28.85
C PHE A 626 -4.34 -8.56 -29.01
N LEU A 627 -5.32 -9.12 -28.31
CA LEU A 627 -5.68 -10.53 -28.38
C LEU A 627 -6.14 -10.93 -29.78
N GLY A 628 -6.94 -10.08 -30.43
CA GLY A 628 -7.41 -10.29 -31.80
C GLY A 628 -6.29 -10.30 -32.84
N ILE A 629 -5.29 -9.44 -32.69
CA ILE A 629 -4.12 -9.42 -33.57
C ILE A 629 -3.24 -10.66 -33.34
N ILE A 630 -3.00 -11.06 -32.09
CA ILE A 630 -2.29 -12.31 -31.80
C ILE A 630 -3.03 -13.52 -32.36
N ALA A 631 -4.35 -13.57 -32.19
CA ALA A 631 -5.18 -14.63 -32.76
C ALA A 631 -5.09 -14.65 -34.29
N ALA A 632 -5.12 -13.49 -34.94
CA ALA A 632 -4.98 -13.38 -36.39
C ALA A 632 -3.59 -13.83 -36.86
N LEU A 633 -2.51 -13.48 -36.14
CA LEU A 633 -1.17 -13.98 -36.41
C LEU A 633 -1.09 -15.51 -36.23
N SER A 634 -1.73 -16.07 -35.21
CA SER A 634 -1.71 -17.51 -34.97
C SER A 634 -2.49 -18.28 -36.05
N VAL A 635 -3.73 -17.85 -36.37
CA VAL A 635 -4.61 -18.57 -37.32
C VAL A 635 -4.25 -18.34 -38.78
N SER A 636 -3.86 -17.12 -39.15
CA SER A 636 -3.68 -16.76 -40.56
C SER A 636 -2.23 -16.84 -41.02
N PHE A 637 -1.27 -16.53 -40.15
CA PHE A 637 0.13 -16.40 -40.57
C PHE A 637 0.89 -17.71 -40.44
N ILE A 638 0.69 -18.49 -39.37
CA ILE A 638 1.38 -19.78 -39.18
C ILE A 638 1.09 -20.77 -40.32
N PRO A 639 -0.18 -21.05 -40.68
CA PRO A 639 -0.47 -21.98 -41.77
C PRO A 639 0.03 -21.48 -43.13
N ALA A 640 0.16 -20.16 -43.32
CA ALA A 640 0.69 -19.59 -44.55
C ALA A 640 2.19 -19.90 -44.74
N ILE A 641 2.96 -19.99 -43.65
CA ILE A 641 4.38 -20.36 -43.68
C ILE A 641 4.53 -21.86 -43.92
N GLU A 642 3.73 -22.68 -43.25
CA GLU A 642 3.70 -24.13 -43.48
C GLU A 642 3.34 -24.45 -44.94
N ALA A 643 2.33 -23.75 -45.49
CA ALA A 643 1.92 -23.90 -46.89
C ALA A 643 2.94 -23.35 -47.90
N ALA A 644 3.77 -22.38 -47.50
CA ALA A 644 4.84 -21.83 -48.35
C ALA A 644 6.04 -22.77 -48.49
N GLY A 645 6.10 -23.86 -47.71
CA GLY A 645 7.07 -24.94 -47.92
C GLY A 645 8.53 -24.52 -47.77
N VAL A 646 8.83 -23.64 -46.82
CA VAL A 646 10.22 -23.25 -46.51
C VAL A 646 10.96 -24.52 -46.02
N PRO A 647 12.08 -24.94 -46.65
CA PRO A 647 12.76 -26.18 -46.31
C PRO A 647 13.31 -26.11 -44.87
N GLY A 648 12.84 -26.99 -43.99
CA GLY A 648 13.23 -27.06 -42.57
C GLY A 648 12.09 -27.59 -41.69
N THR A 649 10.83 -27.33 -42.05
CA THR A 649 9.70 -27.90 -41.31
C THR A 649 9.64 -29.41 -41.54
N GLY A 650 9.73 -30.17 -40.44
CA GLY A 650 9.93 -31.63 -40.37
C GLY A 650 8.83 -32.51 -40.97
N GLY A 651 8.52 -32.33 -42.25
CA GLY A 651 7.83 -33.30 -43.08
C GLY A 651 8.84 -34.29 -43.65
N SER A 652 8.81 -35.53 -43.19
CA SER A 652 9.48 -36.64 -43.86
C SER A 652 9.03 -36.72 -45.32
N LEU A 653 9.86 -36.22 -46.24
CA LEU A 653 9.68 -36.46 -47.66
C LEU A 653 9.89 -37.96 -47.94
N PRO A 654 9.08 -38.58 -48.81
CA PRO A 654 9.40 -39.90 -49.34
C PRO A 654 10.70 -39.79 -50.14
N ASP A 655 11.61 -40.73 -49.88
CA ASP A 655 12.83 -40.97 -50.64
C ASP A 655 12.57 -40.88 -52.15
N ALA A 656 12.95 -39.75 -52.74
CA ALA A 656 13.03 -39.55 -54.18
C ALA A 656 14.47 -39.19 -54.49
N GLY A 657 15.30 -40.23 -54.60
CA GLY A 657 16.69 -40.12 -55.00
C GLY A 657 16.85 -39.35 -56.32
N THR A 658 17.56 -38.24 -56.26
CA THR A 658 18.38 -37.74 -57.36
C THR A 658 19.51 -36.91 -56.77
N GLY A 659 20.74 -37.36 -56.99
CA GLY A 659 21.95 -36.74 -56.48
C GLY A 659 22.15 -35.32 -57.00
N VAL A 660 22.33 -34.40 -56.06
CA VAL A 660 22.95 -33.10 -56.28
C VAL A 660 24.18 -33.04 -55.36
N PRO A 661 25.38 -32.66 -55.84
CA PRO A 661 26.59 -32.76 -55.05
C PRO A 661 26.67 -31.69 -53.96
N ASP A 662 27.10 -32.10 -52.76
CA ASP A 662 27.54 -31.24 -51.66
C ASP A 662 28.59 -30.22 -52.14
N GLY A 663 28.19 -28.94 -52.19
CA GLY A 663 29.09 -27.80 -52.32
C GLY A 663 29.05 -26.97 -51.03
N PRO A 664 30.19 -26.64 -50.41
CA PRO A 664 30.22 -25.82 -49.20
C PRO A 664 29.88 -24.37 -49.55
N GLY A 665 28.74 -23.86 -49.06
CA GLY A 665 28.39 -22.43 -49.18
C GLY A 665 27.04 -22.11 -49.81
N GLY A 666 25.99 -22.90 -49.55
CA GLY A 666 24.62 -22.54 -49.88
C GLY A 666 24.08 -21.47 -48.92
N ILE A 667 23.43 -20.43 -49.47
CA ILE A 667 22.70 -19.36 -48.74
C ILE A 667 21.56 -19.95 -47.86
N ALA A 668 21.27 -21.24 -48.01
CA ALA A 668 20.27 -22.00 -47.24
C ALA A 668 20.77 -22.44 -45.85
N ASP A 669 22.07 -22.46 -45.58
CA ASP A 669 22.63 -22.93 -44.29
C ASP A 669 22.53 -21.88 -43.16
N GLY A 670 22.03 -20.67 -43.48
CA GLY A 670 21.84 -19.56 -42.54
C GLY A 670 20.38 -19.27 -42.16
N ILE A 671 19.42 -20.00 -42.74
CA ILE A 671 18.00 -19.89 -42.37
C ILE A 671 17.72 -21.05 -41.42
N GLY A 672 17.82 -20.76 -40.11
CA GLY A 672 17.58 -21.76 -39.06
C GLY A 672 16.15 -22.30 -39.10
N ASP A 673 15.97 -23.51 -38.55
CA ASP A 673 14.66 -24.12 -38.32
C ASP A 673 13.75 -23.14 -37.57
N ILE A 674 12.65 -22.74 -38.21
CA ILE A 674 11.63 -21.90 -37.59
C ILE A 674 10.73 -22.83 -36.77
N GLU A 675 10.97 -22.89 -35.46
CA GLU A 675 10.10 -23.61 -34.51
C GLU A 675 8.77 -22.86 -34.35
N VAL A 676 7.76 -23.26 -35.12
CA VAL A 676 6.39 -22.71 -35.07
C VAL A 676 5.79 -22.79 -33.66
N ASP A 677 5.96 -23.94 -32.99
CA ASP A 677 5.46 -24.18 -31.63
C ASP A 677 6.03 -23.18 -30.61
N ALA A 678 7.29 -22.74 -30.80
CA ALA A 678 7.93 -21.76 -29.93
C ALA A 678 7.31 -20.35 -30.07
N TYR A 679 6.81 -20.00 -31.27
CA TYR A 679 6.08 -18.74 -31.49
C TYR A 679 4.67 -18.80 -30.90
N GLU A 680 3.94 -19.91 -31.06
CA GLU A 680 2.61 -20.08 -30.46
C GLU A 680 2.66 -19.99 -28.93
N GLN A 681 3.62 -20.68 -28.33
CA GLN A 681 3.86 -20.62 -26.89
C GLN A 681 4.20 -19.20 -26.43
N LEU A 682 5.08 -18.51 -27.17
CA LEU A 682 5.43 -17.13 -26.88
C LEU A 682 4.21 -16.20 -26.96
N PHE A 683 3.32 -16.39 -27.93
CA PHE A 683 2.09 -15.61 -28.05
C PHE A 683 1.14 -15.84 -26.88
N PHE A 684 1.00 -17.09 -26.42
CA PHE A 684 0.22 -17.41 -25.21
C PHE A 684 0.81 -16.71 -23.97
N HIS A 685 2.13 -16.71 -23.83
CA HIS A 685 2.82 -16.00 -22.75
C HIS A 685 2.67 -14.49 -22.85
N ALA A 686 2.82 -13.92 -24.05
CA ALA A 686 2.62 -12.50 -24.28
C ALA A 686 1.20 -12.06 -23.89
N ALA A 687 0.17 -12.83 -24.27
CA ALA A 687 -1.21 -12.55 -23.89
C ALA A 687 -1.48 -12.73 -22.40
N SER A 688 -0.91 -13.75 -21.77
CA SER A 688 -1.06 -13.99 -20.33
C SER A 688 -0.37 -12.91 -19.49
N ILE A 689 0.87 -12.55 -19.85
CA ILE A 689 1.64 -11.48 -19.20
C ILE A 689 0.92 -10.15 -19.39
N GLN A 690 0.46 -9.86 -20.61
CA GLN A 690 -0.24 -8.62 -20.89
C GLN A 690 -1.59 -8.54 -20.16
N ALA A 691 -2.31 -9.64 -20.01
CA ALA A 691 -3.54 -9.70 -19.21
C ALA A 691 -3.31 -9.37 -17.74
N VAL A 692 -2.23 -9.91 -17.14
CA VAL A 692 -1.84 -9.56 -15.77
C VAL A 692 -1.43 -8.09 -15.68
N CYS A 693 -0.54 -7.64 -16.55
CA CYS A 693 -0.04 -6.26 -16.56
C CYS A 693 -1.17 -5.23 -16.74
N SER A 694 -2.02 -5.45 -17.74
CA SER A 694 -3.15 -4.57 -18.07
C SER A 694 -4.24 -4.62 -16.99
N GLY A 695 -4.48 -5.77 -16.37
CA GLY A 695 -5.43 -5.90 -15.28
C GLY A 695 -4.99 -5.15 -14.02
N LEU A 696 -3.71 -5.21 -13.66
CA LEU A 696 -3.17 -4.46 -12.52
C LEU A 696 -3.23 -2.95 -12.76
N VAL A 697 -2.85 -2.50 -13.97
CA VAL A 697 -2.92 -1.08 -14.35
C VAL A 697 -4.38 -0.60 -14.39
N ALA A 698 -5.31 -1.40 -14.90
CA ALA A 698 -6.74 -1.08 -14.90
C ALA A 698 -7.28 -0.89 -13.48
N GLY A 699 -6.81 -1.66 -12.50
CA GLY A 699 -7.15 -1.46 -11.09
C GLY A 699 -6.56 -0.19 -10.48
N GLN A 700 -5.28 0.05 -10.72
CA GLN A 700 -4.57 1.23 -10.21
C GLN A 700 -5.17 2.52 -10.75
N LEU A 701 -5.40 2.61 -12.06
CA LEU A 701 -6.05 3.76 -12.68
C LEU A 701 -7.54 3.81 -12.32
N GLY A 702 -8.26 2.70 -12.45
CA GLY A 702 -9.72 2.66 -12.32
C GLY A 702 -10.25 2.90 -10.90
N GLU A 703 -9.62 2.30 -9.90
CA GLU A 703 -10.12 2.29 -8.53
C GLU A 703 -9.13 2.85 -7.49
N GLY A 704 -7.89 3.14 -7.89
CA GLY A 704 -6.88 3.77 -7.05
C GLY A 704 -6.00 2.78 -6.27
N SER A 705 -6.09 1.48 -6.55
CA SER A 705 -5.21 0.48 -5.93
C SER A 705 -4.92 -0.72 -6.82
N VAL A 706 -3.71 -1.28 -6.70
CA VAL A 706 -3.31 -2.51 -7.40
C VAL A 706 -4.18 -3.72 -6.99
N ARG A 707 -4.64 -3.76 -5.73
CA ARG A 707 -5.51 -4.84 -5.22
C ARG A 707 -6.87 -4.87 -5.94
N ASP A 708 -7.37 -3.70 -6.32
CA ASP A 708 -8.58 -3.57 -7.12
C ASP A 708 -8.40 -4.12 -8.55
N GLY A 709 -7.14 -4.23 -9.01
CA GLY A 709 -6.77 -4.79 -10.31
C GLY A 709 -6.99 -6.28 -10.43
N VAL A 710 -7.04 -7.03 -9.32
CA VAL A 710 -7.11 -8.50 -9.37
C VAL A 710 -8.36 -8.99 -10.12
N LYS A 711 -9.50 -8.32 -9.99
CA LYS A 711 -10.71 -8.68 -10.77
C LYS A 711 -10.52 -8.47 -12.27
N HIS A 712 -9.77 -7.43 -12.66
CA HIS A 712 -9.47 -7.16 -14.06
C HIS A 712 -8.50 -8.21 -14.60
N VAL A 713 -7.45 -8.56 -13.84
CA VAL A 713 -6.54 -9.66 -14.18
C VAL A 713 -7.31 -10.96 -14.42
N VAL A 714 -8.25 -11.31 -13.53
CA VAL A 714 -9.07 -12.52 -13.68
C VAL A 714 -9.90 -12.49 -14.97
N VAL A 715 -10.55 -11.38 -15.27
CA VAL A 715 -11.36 -11.25 -16.49
C VAL A 715 -10.50 -11.31 -17.74
N LEU A 716 -9.35 -10.61 -17.76
CA LEU A 716 -8.46 -10.62 -18.92
C LEU A 716 -7.79 -11.98 -19.12
N LEU A 717 -7.34 -12.66 -18.06
CA LEU A 717 -6.80 -14.02 -18.14
C LEU A 717 -7.85 -15.03 -18.61
N ALA A 718 -9.10 -14.89 -18.15
CA ALA A 718 -10.20 -15.73 -18.64
C ALA A 718 -10.45 -15.51 -20.14
N LEU A 719 -10.40 -14.25 -20.61
CA LEU A 719 -10.50 -13.95 -22.04
C LEU A 719 -9.32 -14.53 -22.84
N THR A 720 -8.09 -14.47 -22.31
CA THR A 720 -6.92 -15.11 -22.92
C THR A 720 -7.12 -16.61 -23.06
N LEU A 721 -7.51 -17.30 -21.99
CA LEU A 721 -7.76 -18.75 -22.01
C LEU A 721 -8.85 -19.11 -23.03
N VAL A 722 -9.98 -18.39 -23.04
CA VAL A 722 -11.06 -18.62 -23.99
C VAL A 722 -10.61 -18.42 -25.43
N ALA A 723 -9.80 -17.40 -25.72
CA ALA A 723 -9.31 -17.14 -27.07
C ALA A 723 -8.35 -18.23 -27.55
N PHE A 724 -7.38 -18.66 -26.73
CA PHE A 724 -6.43 -19.71 -27.14
C PHE A 724 -7.07 -21.09 -27.26
N VAL A 725 -8.05 -21.40 -26.40
CA VAL A 725 -8.90 -22.59 -26.56
C VAL A 725 -9.71 -22.54 -27.85
N ALA A 726 -10.22 -21.37 -28.24
CA ALA A 726 -10.94 -21.21 -29.50
C ALA A 726 -10.05 -21.34 -30.75
N ILE A 727 -8.77 -21.00 -30.63
CA ILE A 727 -7.76 -21.13 -31.71
C ILE A 727 -7.26 -22.58 -31.81
N GLY A 728 -7.36 -23.38 -30.75
CA GLY A 728 -6.94 -24.78 -30.71
C GLY A 728 -5.46 -24.97 -30.33
N VAL A 729 -4.84 -23.95 -29.73
CA VAL A 729 -3.42 -23.94 -29.29
C VAL A 729 -3.28 -24.42 -27.83
N VAL A 730 -4.37 -24.36 -27.05
CA VAL A 730 -4.48 -24.82 -25.65
C VAL A 730 -5.79 -25.59 -25.50
#